data_AF-A0A8H6Z0H7-F1
#
_entry.id   AF-A0A8H6Z0H7-F1
#
_cell.length_a   1.000
_cell.length_b   1.000
_cell.length_c   1.000
_cell.angle_alpha   90.00
_cell.angle_beta   90.00
_cell.angle_gamma   90.00
#
_symmetry.space_group_name_H-M   'P 1'
#
loop_
_entity.id
_entity.type
_entity.pdbx_description
1 polymer ?
#
loop_
_entity_poly.entity_id
_entity_poly.type
_entity_poly.pdbx_seq_one_letter_code
_entity_poly.pdbx_strand_id
1 'polypeptide(L)'
;MVTSGSTTTQGKSVQISSITATLQRPVKKEQDLFLEAKSRGERIGNLGKFKDGSCNIRFDPPHSIENTSILSVQLRKNRLFQRDILLTQMRDFTVQKAQKELRKLGHLTEVNDHPVSDDAVAVFSISFSMKDNAVEDLMHSAIVVADNLKSILDPLKGRYPLIDRTISLGVAVSEANPIAKSVLATVDEIKKLLRDQDNQVKELRDLAGEMAESLHCVAAVRQFANSEALLKDLEEADSLVRNTANFISQYNSFSAIRTLSSILSDKTTGELASLTRRFSWFKQNLATNISAQTGQTIEEMKGMLSRTITDSTDRDEFALLQMLKTGTSAAPRGQKPCMNGDPPTIFWLHGHPGTGKSAIAASVRARLFKKNRLGSIYFFRREDAESQTPEALWCSVAYDLALNSPAIRRLVIEKLKSQEIDLRVSTARDIFDKLVADTLALTAHQVSEPPRVIVIDALDECGGLSSESRSYQEQVLLALARCQSVSLQIKIFVTSRNEANIQRVLGTGATRIRALGVGQSVTQDSSLDIEKYLRRGFCEIRSPLTRIKSPWPTDSDLQLLVDTAAGLFIWATTILRHIEEGNPEKRLNSILQGICSQGMVLDPLVQLYETILDSKFKQPGQIRDFVRVAGTIIAAQTPLSLDNLVELLSPLTWSLDHTDIETICNKLRSLLDTGSDLRFLHQSFPDFLIKLPSNHRFHCNKSNLR
;
A
#
# COMPACT_ATOMS: atom_id res chain seq x y z
N MET A 1 20.24 -18.16 25.80
CA MET A 1 19.00 -18.96 25.94
C MET A 1 18.14 -18.68 24.73
N VAL A 2 17.47 -19.73 24.25
CA VAL A 2 16.85 -19.88 22.94
C VAL A 2 15.83 -18.77 22.59
N THR A 3 15.93 -18.36 21.33
CA THR A 3 15.07 -17.53 20.48
C THR A 3 13.60 -17.97 20.39
N SER A 4 12.67 -17.01 20.26
CA SER A 4 11.63 -17.00 19.20
C SER A 4 10.69 -15.79 19.37
N GLY A 5 10.82 -14.79 18.50
CA GLY A 5 9.92 -13.64 18.41
C GLY A 5 9.27 -13.47 17.04
N SER A 6 9.31 -14.49 16.18
CA SER A 6 8.41 -14.59 15.03
C SER A 6 7.05 -15.06 15.55
N THR A 7 6.16 -14.15 15.92
CA THR A 7 4.73 -14.48 15.94
C THR A 7 4.11 -14.06 14.62
N THR A 8 4.44 -14.84 13.58
CA THR A 8 3.42 -15.35 12.66
C THR A 8 2.14 -15.59 13.45
N THR A 9 0.99 -15.19 12.89
CA THR A 9 -0.35 -15.48 13.40
C THR A 9 -0.51 -16.94 13.81
N GLN A 10 -0.11 -17.29 15.04
CA GLN A 10 -0.33 -18.60 15.62
C GLN A 10 -1.84 -18.73 15.83
N GLY A 11 -2.40 -19.78 15.23
CA GLY A 11 -3.71 -19.72 14.60
C GLY A 11 -4.90 -19.43 15.54
N LYS A 12 -5.73 -18.48 15.13
CA LYS A 12 -7.09 -18.28 15.66
C LYS A 12 -8.09 -19.29 15.07
N SER A 13 -7.74 -20.00 13.99
CA SER A 13 -8.61 -20.97 13.32
C SER A 13 -7.81 -22.04 12.56
N VAL A 14 -8.45 -23.17 12.22
CA VAL A 14 -7.88 -24.27 11.41
C VAL A 14 -8.84 -24.67 10.29
N GLN A 15 -8.32 -24.93 9.09
CA GLN A 15 -9.10 -25.32 7.90
C GLN A 15 -9.13 -26.83 7.69
N ILE A 16 -10.33 -27.40 7.60
CA ILE A 16 -10.58 -28.82 7.40
C ILE A 16 -11.04 -29.07 5.96
N SER A 17 -10.37 -29.97 5.25
CA SER A 17 -10.70 -30.34 3.88
C SER A 17 -11.61 -31.57 3.79
N SER A 18 -11.44 -32.54 4.70
CA SER A 18 -12.36 -33.69 4.77
C SER A 18 -12.34 -34.38 6.14
N ILE A 19 -13.44 -35.09 6.44
CA ILE A 19 -13.57 -35.99 7.58
C ILE A 19 -13.92 -37.38 7.04
N THR A 20 -13.13 -38.39 7.36
CA THR A 20 -13.33 -39.78 6.91
C THR A 20 -13.53 -40.71 8.10
N ALA A 21 -14.52 -41.59 8.03
CA ALA A 21 -14.74 -42.69 8.96
C ALA A 21 -14.59 -44.03 8.24
N THR A 22 -13.77 -44.93 8.78
CA THR A 22 -13.50 -46.25 8.21
C THR A 22 -13.81 -47.34 9.23
N LEU A 23 -14.53 -48.38 8.82
CA LEU A 23 -14.80 -49.56 9.63
C LEU A 23 -13.65 -50.56 9.45
N GLN A 24 -13.02 -50.99 10.55
CA GLN A 24 -11.93 -51.97 10.48
C GLN A 24 -12.42 -53.37 10.06
N ARG A 25 -13.71 -53.66 10.25
CA ARG A 25 -14.36 -54.91 9.83
C ARG A 25 -15.76 -54.63 9.27
N PRO A 26 -16.22 -55.41 8.29
CA PRO A 26 -17.51 -55.20 7.65
C PRO A 26 -18.67 -55.48 8.62
N VAL A 27 -19.70 -54.63 8.58
CA VAL A 27 -20.88 -54.72 9.47
C VAL A 27 -22.13 -55.09 8.67
N LYS A 28 -23.03 -55.92 9.22
CA LYS A 28 -24.32 -56.20 8.57
C LYS A 28 -25.14 -54.91 8.44
N LYS A 29 -25.56 -54.58 7.20
CA LYS A 29 -26.36 -53.39 6.84
C LYS A 29 -25.60 -52.04 6.99
N GLU A 30 -24.40 -51.93 6.44
CA GLU A 30 -23.62 -50.66 6.44
C GLU A 30 -24.38 -49.48 5.82
N GLN A 31 -25.29 -49.75 4.88
CA GLN A 31 -26.18 -48.77 4.25
C GLN A 31 -27.15 -48.07 5.22
N ASP A 32 -27.33 -48.58 6.44
CA ASP A 32 -28.11 -47.91 7.50
C ASP A 32 -27.24 -46.94 8.34
N LEU A 33 -25.92 -46.91 8.12
CA LEU A 33 -24.96 -46.07 8.85
C LEU A 33 -24.70 -44.76 8.11
N PHE A 34 -24.58 -43.68 8.88
CA PHE A 34 -24.20 -42.38 8.34
C PHE A 34 -23.29 -41.60 9.29
N LEU A 35 -22.45 -40.76 8.69
CA LEU A 35 -21.53 -39.87 9.37
C LEU A 35 -22.10 -38.45 9.39
N GLU A 36 -22.05 -37.81 10.56
CA GLU A 36 -22.48 -36.42 10.75
C GLU A 36 -21.39 -35.64 11.50
N ALA A 37 -21.00 -34.49 10.98
CA ALA A 37 -20.10 -33.56 11.65
C ALA A 37 -20.87 -32.34 12.15
N LYS A 38 -20.57 -31.86 13.36
CA LYS A 38 -21.17 -30.66 13.95
C LYS A 38 -20.15 -29.72 14.56
N SER A 39 -20.34 -28.43 14.35
CA SER A 39 -19.59 -27.34 14.98
C SER A 39 -20.57 -26.37 15.63
N ARG A 40 -20.32 -25.95 16.88
CA ARG A 40 -21.22 -25.09 17.66
C ARG A 40 -22.67 -25.62 17.77
N GLY A 41 -22.84 -26.95 17.74
CA GLY A 41 -24.14 -27.61 17.78
C GLY A 41 -24.85 -27.73 16.43
N GLU A 42 -24.33 -27.11 15.37
CA GLU A 42 -24.92 -27.13 14.03
C GLU A 42 -24.19 -28.10 13.11
N ARG A 43 -24.94 -28.73 12.19
CA ARG A 43 -24.37 -29.68 11.23
C ARG A 43 -23.52 -28.94 10.20
N ILE A 44 -22.28 -29.41 10.01
CA ILE A 44 -21.36 -28.92 8.98
C ILE A 44 -21.19 -29.98 7.90
N GLY A 45 -21.28 -29.58 6.64
CA GLY A 45 -21.14 -30.51 5.51
C GLY A 45 -22.34 -31.46 5.33
N ASN A 46 -22.18 -32.38 4.39
CA ASN A 46 -23.19 -33.38 4.07
C ASN A 46 -23.19 -34.59 5.00
N LEU A 47 -24.34 -35.25 5.10
CA LEU A 47 -24.43 -36.57 5.71
C LEU A 47 -23.65 -37.56 4.85
N GLY A 48 -22.56 -38.08 5.39
CA GLY A 48 -21.76 -39.08 4.72
C GLY A 48 -22.46 -40.44 4.77
N LYS A 49 -22.58 -41.12 3.63
CA LYS A 49 -23.10 -42.49 3.57
C LYS A 49 -21.96 -43.49 3.49
N PHE A 50 -22.07 -44.59 4.23
CA PHE A 50 -21.09 -45.66 4.17
C PHE A 50 -21.19 -46.43 2.86
N LYS A 51 -20.03 -46.66 2.24
CA LYS A 51 -19.85 -47.51 1.08
C LYS A 51 -18.53 -48.25 1.21
N ASP A 52 -18.55 -49.57 1.01
CA ASP A 52 -17.38 -50.43 1.05
C ASP A 52 -16.54 -50.24 2.34
N GLY A 53 -17.20 -50.21 3.51
CA GLY A 53 -16.54 -50.05 4.81
C GLY A 53 -16.01 -48.64 5.12
N SER A 54 -16.23 -47.62 4.28
CA SER A 54 -15.75 -46.25 4.54
C SER A 54 -16.78 -45.17 4.20
N CYS A 55 -16.59 -43.99 4.78
CA CYS A 55 -17.46 -42.84 4.59
C CYS A 55 -16.63 -41.55 4.66
N ASN A 56 -16.81 -40.62 3.73
CA ASN A 56 -16.07 -39.37 3.67
C ASN A 56 -17.02 -38.18 3.50
N ILE A 57 -16.85 -37.16 4.34
CA ILE A 57 -17.45 -35.83 4.21
C ILE A 57 -16.35 -34.88 3.72
N ARG A 58 -16.46 -34.42 2.47
CA ARG A 58 -15.56 -33.41 1.90
C ARG A 58 -16.15 -32.01 2.06
N PHE A 59 -15.28 -31.04 2.32
CA PHE A 59 -15.62 -29.62 2.40
C PHE A 59 -15.00 -28.88 1.22
N ASP A 60 -15.84 -28.26 0.40
CA ASP A 60 -15.41 -27.46 -0.75
C ASP A 60 -16.26 -26.18 -0.86
N PRO A 61 -15.73 -25.00 -0.47
CA PRO A 61 -14.35 -24.76 0.02
C PRO A 61 -14.08 -25.40 1.41
N PRO A 62 -12.81 -25.53 1.84
CA PRO A 62 -12.44 -26.05 3.16
C PRO A 62 -13.16 -25.32 4.31
N HIS A 63 -13.57 -26.06 5.34
CA HIS A 63 -14.32 -25.48 6.47
C HIS A 63 -13.37 -24.98 7.57
N SER A 64 -13.49 -23.71 7.94
CA SER A 64 -12.69 -23.06 8.98
C SER A 64 -13.33 -23.20 10.36
N ILE A 65 -12.58 -23.73 11.33
CA ILE A 65 -12.99 -23.86 12.73
C ILE A 65 -12.21 -22.87 13.60
N GLU A 66 -12.92 -22.02 14.34
CA GLU A 66 -12.33 -21.05 15.27
C GLU A 66 -11.90 -21.66 16.61
N ASN A 67 -10.94 -21.04 17.30
CA ASN A 67 -10.31 -21.54 18.52
C ASN A 67 -11.28 -21.87 19.67
N THR A 68 -12.45 -21.22 19.72
CA THR A 68 -13.49 -21.44 20.74
C THR A 68 -14.51 -22.52 20.36
N SER A 69 -14.43 -23.07 19.15
CA SER A 69 -15.43 -23.99 18.62
C SER A 69 -15.05 -25.44 18.86
N ILE A 70 -16.03 -26.24 19.25
CA ILE A 70 -15.88 -27.68 19.44
C ILE A 70 -16.40 -28.40 18.20
N LEU A 71 -15.55 -29.19 17.56
CA LEU A 71 -15.95 -30.11 16.49
C LEU A 71 -16.34 -31.45 17.11
N SER A 72 -17.52 -31.94 16.74
CA SER A 72 -18.01 -33.28 17.07
C SER A 72 -18.29 -34.06 15.80
N VAL A 73 -17.81 -35.30 15.73
CA VAL A 73 -18.04 -36.23 14.61
C VAL A 73 -18.78 -37.44 15.14
N GLN A 74 -19.97 -37.69 14.61
CA GLN A 74 -20.92 -38.68 15.11
C GLN A 74 -21.20 -39.74 14.04
N LEU A 75 -21.06 -41.01 14.42
CA LEU A 75 -21.53 -42.16 13.64
C LEU A 75 -22.91 -42.57 14.15
N ARG A 76 -23.90 -42.57 13.25
CA ARG A 76 -25.30 -42.81 13.59
C ARG A 76 -25.91 -43.91 12.73
N LYS A 77 -26.98 -44.53 13.23
CA LYS A 77 -27.75 -45.56 12.51
C LYS A 77 -29.20 -45.14 12.35
N ASN A 78 -29.69 -45.22 11.11
CA ASN A 78 -31.08 -44.95 10.79
C ASN A 78 -31.92 -46.23 10.95
N ARG A 79 -33.11 -46.15 11.58
CA ARG A 79 -34.10 -47.22 11.59
C ARG A 79 -35.39 -46.68 10.99
N LEU A 80 -35.94 -47.40 10.02
CA LEU A 80 -37.10 -47.01 9.20
C LEU A 80 -38.32 -46.41 9.95
N PHE A 81 -38.45 -46.57 11.28
CA PHE A 81 -39.56 -46.04 12.09
C PHE A 81 -39.21 -45.57 13.53
N GLN A 82 -37.95 -45.23 13.86
CA GLN A 82 -37.56 -44.70 15.19
C GLN A 82 -36.49 -43.61 15.11
N ARG A 83 -36.38 -42.78 16.18
CA ARG A 83 -35.35 -41.73 16.33
C ARG A 83 -33.94 -42.27 16.11
N ASP A 84 -33.10 -41.49 15.42
CA ASP A 84 -31.70 -41.82 15.10
C ASP A 84 -30.90 -42.28 16.34
N ILE A 85 -30.15 -43.38 16.22
CA ILE A 85 -29.33 -43.92 17.30
C ILE A 85 -27.88 -43.47 17.10
N LEU A 86 -27.29 -42.80 18.10
CA LEU A 86 -25.86 -42.51 18.15
C LEU A 86 -25.10 -43.79 18.51
N LEU A 87 -24.27 -44.29 17.60
CA LEU A 87 -23.46 -45.49 17.83
C LEU A 87 -22.16 -45.13 18.53
N THR A 88 -21.48 -44.10 18.02
CA THR A 88 -20.27 -43.58 18.64
C THR A 88 -19.98 -42.16 18.18
N GLN A 89 -19.16 -41.44 18.93
CA GLN A 89 -18.76 -40.07 18.68
C GLN A 89 -17.28 -39.87 19.02
N MET A 90 -16.58 -39.16 18.15
CA MET A 90 -15.24 -38.65 18.43
C MET A 90 -15.29 -37.60 19.55
N ARG A 91 -14.50 -37.76 20.62
CA ARG A 91 -14.45 -36.80 21.74
C ARG A 91 -14.03 -35.41 21.23
N ASP A 92 -14.72 -34.39 21.75
CA ASP A 92 -14.61 -32.96 21.43
C ASP A 92 -13.21 -32.51 20.97
N PHE A 93 -13.11 -32.16 19.69
CA PHE A 93 -11.84 -31.79 19.06
C PHE A 93 -11.67 -30.26 19.08
N THR A 94 -10.57 -29.79 19.69
CA THR A 94 -10.23 -28.36 19.82
C THR A 94 -9.11 -27.93 18.86
N VAL A 95 -9.12 -26.65 18.46
CA VAL A 95 -8.13 -26.06 17.55
C VAL A 95 -6.69 -26.16 18.09
N GLN A 96 -6.49 -26.04 19.41
CA GLN A 96 -5.18 -26.23 20.04
C GLN A 96 -4.62 -27.65 19.81
N LYS A 97 -5.49 -28.66 19.84
CA LYS A 97 -5.12 -30.06 19.54
C LYS A 97 -4.75 -30.21 18.06
N ALA A 98 -5.51 -29.57 17.17
CA ALA A 98 -5.23 -29.55 15.73
C ALA A 98 -3.87 -28.93 15.42
N GLN A 99 -3.55 -27.79 16.03
CA GLN A 99 -2.28 -27.07 15.80
C GLN A 99 -1.06 -27.84 16.30
N LYS A 100 -1.18 -28.54 17.43
CA LYS A 100 -0.12 -29.41 17.95
C LYS A 100 0.22 -30.55 16.99
N GLU A 101 -0.77 -31.07 16.29
CA GLU A 101 -0.61 -32.19 15.35
C GLU A 101 -0.24 -31.73 13.93
N LEU A 102 -0.69 -30.54 13.49
CA LEU A 102 -0.24 -29.88 12.26
C LEU A 102 1.28 -29.69 12.23
N ARG A 103 1.89 -29.36 13.38
CA ARG A 103 3.35 -29.21 13.54
C ARG A 103 4.15 -30.51 13.40
N LYS A 104 3.50 -31.68 13.48
CA LYS A 104 4.19 -32.99 13.46
C LYS A 104 4.23 -33.65 12.09
N LEU A 105 3.13 -33.63 11.32
CA LEU A 105 3.00 -34.49 10.12
C LEU A 105 2.16 -33.91 8.96
N GLY A 106 1.55 -32.72 9.09
CA GLY A 106 0.68 -32.15 8.03
C GLY A 106 -0.64 -32.89 7.78
N HIS A 107 -0.97 -33.92 8.56
CA HIS A 107 -2.25 -34.64 8.59
C HIS A 107 -2.47 -35.23 10.00
N LEU A 108 -3.72 -35.43 10.42
CA LEU A 108 -4.05 -35.98 11.74
C LEU A 108 -4.93 -37.21 11.56
N THR A 109 -4.35 -38.37 11.86
CA THR A 109 -5.08 -39.63 11.96
C THR A 109 -5.26 -39.92 13.44
N GLU A 110 -6.44 -39.66 13.99
CA GLU A 110 -6.75 -40.04 15.37
C GLU A 110 -7.43 -41.41 15.37
N VAL A 111 -6.65 -42.47 15.57
CA VAL A 111 -7.17 -43.82 15.80
C VAL A 111 -7.71 -43.87 17.23
N ASN A 112 -8.98 -43.53 17.40
CA ASN A 112 -9.71 -43.86 18.61
C ASN A 112 -10.57 -45.09 18.29
N ASP A 113 -10.25 -46.21 18.94
CA ASP A 113 -10.97 -47.47 18.80
C ASP A 113 -12.37 -47.34 19.44
N HIS A 114 -13.30 -46.80 18.66
CA HIS A 114 -14.66 -46.59 19.09
C HIS A 114 -15.52 -47.79 18.66
N PRO A 115 -16.04 -48.60 19.61
CA PRO A 115 -16.81 -49.78 19.28
C PRO A 115 -18.15 -49.38 18.64
N VAL A 116 -18.46 -50.00 17.50
CA VAL A 116 -19.71 -49.86 16.74
C VAL A 116 -20.66 -51.04 17.06
N SER A 117 -20.06 -52.21 17.35
CA SER A 117 -20.68 -53.43 17.88
C SER A 117 -19.58 -54.31 18.52
N ASP A 118 -19.94 -55.44 19.14
CA ASP A 118 -19.00 -56.37 19.82
C ASP A 118 -17.77 -56.76 18.97
N ASP A 119 -17.90 -56.78 17.63
CA ASP A 119 -16.83 -57.18 16.71
C ASP A 119 -16.30 -56.10 15.75
N ALA A 120 -16.78 -54.84 15.80
CA ALA A 120 -16.45 -53.82 14.79
C ALA A 120 -16.09 -52.45 15.39
N VAL A 121 -14.99 -51.86 14.92
CA VAL A 121 -14.43 -50.59 15.38
C VAL A 121 -14.42 -49.56 14.24
N ALA A 122 -14.86 -48.34 14.52
CA ALA A 122 -14.79 -47.21 13.60
C ALA A 122 -13.56 -46.34 13.90
N VAL A 123 -12.80 -45.99 12.86
CA VAL A 123 -11.65 -45.09 12.89
C VAL A 123 -12.02 -43.79 12.21
N PHE A 124 -11.82 -42.65 12.88
CA PHE A 124 -12.07 -41.31 12.34
C PHE A 124 -10.75 -40.64 11.94
N SER A 125 -10.75 -39.91 10.82
CA SER A 125 -9.59 -39.15 10.33
C SER A 125 -10.02 -37.79 9.82
N ILE A 126 -9.21 -36.76 10.11
CA ILE A 126 -9.48 -35.38 9.73
C ILE A 126 -8.31 -34.87 8.89
N SER A 127 -8.60 -34.45 7.66
CA SER A 127 -7.62 -33.86 6.75
C SER A 127 -7.65 -32.33 6.87
N PHE A 128 -6.47 -31.73 6.96
CA PHE A 128 -6.31 -30.27 7.04
C PHE A 128 -5.77 -29.69 5.74
N SER A 129 -6.05 -28.41 5.50
CA SER A 129 -5.46 -27.64 4.40
C SER A 129 -4.20 -26.91 4.91
N MET A 130 -3.03 -27.15 4.30
CA MET A 130 -1.74 -26.57 4.68
C MET A 130 -1.26 -25.61 3.58
N LYS A 131 -1.47 -24.30 3.74
CA LYS A 131 -0.88 -23.25 2.88
C LYS A 131 -0.66 -21.94 3.65
N ASP A 132 0.42 -21.23 3.30
CA ASP A 132 0.89 -20.01 3.97
C ASP A 132 0.00 -18.77 3.71
N ASN A 133 -0.88 -18.79 2.69
CA ASN A 133 -1.86 -17.72 2.38
C ASN A 133 -3.32 -18.16 2.62
N ALA A 134 -3.62 -18.65 3.83
CA ALA A 134 -4.87 -19.34 4.15
C ALA A 134 -6.16 -18.53 3.88
N VAL A 135 -6.16 -17.19 3.93
CA VAL A 135 -7.38 -16.36 3.74
C VAL A 135 -7.68 -16.11 2.26
N GLU A 136 -6.67 -15.77 1.47
CA GLU A 136 -6.82 -15.56 0.02
C GLU A 136 -7.15 -16.86 -0.72
N ASP A 137 -6.47 -17.96 -0.38
CA ASP A 137 -6.73 -19.28 -0.96
C ASP A 137 -8.14 -19.80 -0.63
N LEU A 138 -8.60 -19.55 0.60
CA LEU A 138 -9.95 -19.89 1.04
C LEU A 138 -10.99 -19.10 0.24
N MET A 139 -10.73 -17.81 -0.01
CA MET A 139 -11.62 -16.95 -0.76
C MET A 139 -11.66 -17.34 -2.24
N HIS A 140 -10.51 -17.59 -2.87
CA HIS A 140 -10.46 -18.07 -4.25
C HIS A 140 -11.22 -19.38 -4.42
N SER A 141 -11.09 -20.31 -3.48
CA SER A 141 -11.84 -21.57 -3.49
C SER A 141 -13.35 -21.32 -3.33
N ALA A 142 -13.76 -20.39 -2.47
CA ALA A 142 -15.15 -20.00 -2.29
C ALA A 142 -15.77 -19.35 -3.55
N ILE A 143 -15.02 -18.53 -4.28
CA ILE A 143 -15.44 -17.94 -5.56
C ILE A 143 -15.67 -19.03 -6.60
N VAL A 144 -14.70 -19.93 -6.79
CA VAL A 144 -14.82 -21.03 -7.76
C VAL A 144 -16.05 -21.88 -7.46
N VAL A 145 -16.35 -22.13 -6.19
CA VAL A 145 -17.56 -22.85 -5.80
C VAL A 145 -18.83 -22.02 -6.07
N ALA A 146 -18.85 -20.73 -5.71
CA ALA A 146 -20.00 -19.84 -5.93
C ALA A 146 -20.31 -19.62 -7.43
N ASP A 147 -19.29 -19.59 -8.29
CA ASP A 147 -19.45 -19.52 -9.75
C ASP A 147 -20.04 -20.82 -10.32
N ASN A 148 -19.71 -21.96 -9.71
CA ASN A 148 -20.21 -23.27 -10.08
C ASN A 148 -21.56 -23.66 -9.44
N LEU A 149 -22.08 -22.86 -8.50
CA LEU A 149 -23.43 -23.03 -7.97
C LEU A 149 -24.45 -22.85 -9.10
N LYS A 150 -25.05 -23.96 -9.52
CA LYS A 150 -26.11 -23.95 -10.53
C LYS A 150 -27.44 -23.64 -9.87
N SER A 151 -28.16 -22.69 -10.44
CA SER A 151 -29.55 -22.47 -10.06
C SER A 151 -30.37 -23.70 -10.44
N ILE A 152 -31.35 -24.08 -9.61
CA ILE A 152 -32.35 -25.10 -9.99
C ILE A 152 -33.13 -24.64 -11.24
N LEU A 153 -33.11 -23.33 -11.54
CA LEU A 153 -33.66 -22.77 -12.76
C LEU A 153 -32.79 -22.98 -14.00
N ASP A 154 -31.50 -23.28 -13.91
CA ASP A 154 -30.62 -23.36 -15.09
C ASP A 154 -31.04 -24.42 -16.12
N PRO A 155 -31.46 -25.65 -15.72
CA PRO A 155 -32.05 -26.62 -16.65
C PRO A 155 -33.45 -26.24 -17.16
N LEU A 156 -34.14 -25.35 -16.45
CA LEU A 156 -35.54 -24.94 -16.70
C LEU A 156 -35.65 -23.62 -17.47
N LYS A 157 -34.59 -22.79 -17.54
CA LYS A 157 -34.55 -21.48 -18.22
C LYS A 157 -35.02 -21.55 -19.68
N GLY A 158 -34.72 -22.63 -20.39
CA GLY A 158 -35.21 -22.87 -21.76
C GLY A 158 -36.68 -23.28 -21.88
N ARG A 159 -37.34 -23.66 -20.77
CA ARG A 159 -38.74 -24.11 -20.69
C ARG A 159 -39.67 -23.12 -19.97
N TYR A 160 -39.13 -22.03 -19.41
CA TYR A 160 -39.91 -20.96 -18.76
C TYR A 160 -41.07 -20.41 -19.59
N PRO A 161 -40.90 -20.12 -20.90
CA PRO A 161 -42.00 -19.60 -21.73
C PRO A 161 -43.16 -20.59 -21.87
N LEU A 162 -42.88 -21.90 -21.80
CA LEU A 162 -43.91 -22.95 -21.83
C LEU A 162 -44.62 -23.08 -20.48
N ILE A 163 -43.90 -22.96 -19.37
CA ILE A 163 -44.46 -22.94 -18.02
C ILE A 163 -45.36 -21.70 -17.84
N ASP A 164 -44.93 -20.52 -18.29
CA ASP A 164 -45.71 -19.28 -18.23
C ASP A 164 -46.98 -19.35 -19.09
N ARG A 165 -46.90 -19.93 -20.28
CA ARG A 165 -48.08 -20.22 -21.12
C ARG A 165 -49.03 -21.20 -20.44
N THR A 166 -48.51 -22.22 -19.77
CA THR A 166 -49.31 -23.23 -19.08
C THR A 166 -50.00 -22.66 -17.83
N ILE A 167 -49.32 -21.78 -17.08
CA ILE A 167 -49.90 -21.02 -15.96
C ILE A 167 -50.98 -20.06 -16.46
N SER A 168 -50.74 -19.33 -17.57
CA SER A 168 -51.75 -18.44 -18.16
C SER A 168 -53.01 -19.18 -18.64
N LEU A 169 -52.86 -20.41 -19.14
CA LEU A 169 -53.97 -21.31 -19.47
C LEU A 169 -54.68 -21.81 -18.19
N GLY A 170 -53.90 -22.12 -17.14
CA GLY A 170 -54.40 -22.55 -15.84
C GLY A 170 -55.18 -21.47 -15.08
N VAL A 171 -54.83 -20.19 -15.25
CA VAL A 171 -55.61 -19.05 -14.72
C VAL A 171 -57.03 -19.07 -15.27
N ALA A 172 -57.20 -19.24 -16.60
CA ALA A 172 -58.51 -19.31 -17.24
C ALA A 172 -59.36 -20.52 -16.78
N VAL A 173 -58.72 -21.67 -16.53
CA VAL A 173 -59.40 -22.87 -15.99
C VAL A 173 -59.70 -22.76 -14.49
N SER A 174 -58.89 -22.01 -13.74
CA SER A 174 -59.04 -21.83 -12.29
C SER A 174 -60.24 -20.96 -11.88
N GLU A 175 -60.72 -20.10 -12.78
CA GLU A 175 -61.93 -19.30 -12.58
C GLU A 175 -63.19 -20.18 -12.54
N ALA A 176 -63.14 -21.37 -13.14
CA ALA A 176 -64.26 -22.32 -13.23
C ALA A 176 -64.16 -23.53 -12.28
N ASN A 177 -63.02 -23.75 -11.59
CA ASN A 177 -62.82 -24.93 -10.74
C ASN A 177 -61.96 -24.65 -9.47
N PRO A 178 -62.51 -24.88 -8.25
CA PRO A 178 -61.80 -24.67 -6.98
C PRO A 178 -60.52 -25.51 -6.81
N ILE A 179 -60.47 -26.73 -7.36
CA ILE A 179 -59.30 -27.61 -7.31
C ILE A 179 -58.18 -27.06 -8.18
N ALA A 180 -58.52 -26.57 -9.38
CA ALA A 180 -57.56 -25.93 -10.28
C ALA A 180 -56.95 -24.66 -9.67
N LYS A 181 -57.74 -23.88 -8.90
CA LYS A 181 -57.27 -22.70 -8.16
C LYS A 181 -56.26 -23.05 -7.05
N SER A 182 -56.49 -24.14 -6.32
CA SER A 182 -55.55 -24.65 -5.31
C SER A 182 -54.24 -25.14 -5.93
N VAL A 183 -54.32 -25.86 -7.05
CA VAL A 183 -53.14 -26.32 -7.82
C VAL A 183 -52.35 -25.12 -8.36
N LEU A 184 -53.02 -24.11 -8.92
CA LEU A 184 -52.38 -22.90 -9.44
C LEU A 184 -51.65 -22.12 -8.33
N ALA A 185 -52.28 -21.94 -7.17
CA ALA A 185 -51.66 -21.29 -6.01
C ALA A 185 -50.41 -22.04 -5.53
N THR A 186 -50.45 -23.38 -5.56
CA THR A 186 -49.30 -24.22 -5.21
C THR A 186 -48.16 -24.08 -6.22
N VAL A 187 -48.49 -24.01 -7.52
CA VAL A 187 -47.50 -23.80 -8.60
C VAL A 187 -46.89 -22.40 -8.54
N ASP A 188 -47.68 -21.37 -8.26
CA ASP A 188 -47.20 -19.99 -8.09
C ASP A 188 -46.28 -19.86 -6.87
N GLU A 189 -46.61 -20.52 -5.76
CA GLU A 189 -45.76 -20.57 -4.58
C GLU A 189 -44.43 -21.26 -4.90
N ILE A 190 -44.46 -22.42 -5.57
CA ILE A 190 -43.24 -23.11 -6.04
C ILE A 190 -42.40 -22.21 -6.97
N LYS A 191 -43.03 -21.46 -7.87
CA LYS A 191 -42.34 -20.53 -8.78
C LYS A 191 -41.71 -19.35 -8.04
N LYS A 192 -42.36 -18.85 -6.99
CA LYS A 192 -41.81 -17.82 -6.11
C LYS A 192 -40.58 -18.36 -5.36
N LEU A 193 -40.70 -19.53 -4.73
CA LEU A 193 -39.61 -20.21 -4.03
C LEU A 193 -38.38 -20.43 -4.96
N LEU A 194 -38.61 -20.85 -6.19
CA LEU A 194 -37.54 -21.04 -7.17
C LEU A 194 -36.82 -19.74 -7.58
N ARG A 195 -37.53 -18.61 -7.64
CA ARG A 195 -36.94 -17.29 -7.93
C ARG A 195 -36.16 -16.75 -6.74
N ASP A 196 -36.68 -16.92 -5.54
CA ASP A 196 -36.03 -16.48 -4.31
C ASP A 196 -34.69 -17.21 -4.12
N GLN A 197 -34.62 -18.50 -4.49
CA GLN A 197 -33.39 -19.25 -4.52
C GLN A 197 -32.38 -18.73 -5.57
N ASP A 198 -32.84 -18.43 -6.80
CA ASP A 198 -31.98 -17.90 -7.87
C ASP A 198 -31.33 -16.56 -7.47
N ASN A 199 -32.11 -15.70 -6.81
CA ASN A 199 -31.62 -14.44 -6.25
C ASN A 199 -30.57 -14.65 -5.16
N GLN A 200 -30.77 -15.60 -4.24
CA GLN A 200 -29.78 -15.90 -3.19
C GLN A 200 -28.46 -16.41 -3.76
N VAL A 201 -28.49 -17.30 -4.76
CA VAL A 201 -27.28 -17.82 -5.41
C VAL A 201 -26.52 -16.67 -6.09
N LYS A 202 -27.25 -15.74 -6.70
CA LYS A 202 -26.66 -14.53 -7.28
C LYS A 202 -26.05 -13.61 -6.23
N GLU A 203 -26.78 -13.29 -5.16
CA GLU A 203 -26.29 -12.45 -4.06
C GLU A 203 -25.05 -13.04 -3.38
N LEU A 204 -25.00 -14.36 -3.21
CA LEU A 204 -23.84 -15.09 -2.70
C LEU A 204 -22.61 -14.94 -3.61
N ARG A 205 -22.81 -15.08 -4.93
CA ARG A 205 -21.74 -14.90 -5.92
C ARG A 205 -21.24 -13.47 -5.93
N ASP A 206 -22.15 -12.50 -5.95
CA ASP A 206 -21.82 -11.08 -5.95
C ASP A 206 -21.05 -10.71 -4.67
N LEU A 207 -21.50 -11.17 -3.50
CA LEU A 207 -20.79 -10.97 -2.23
C LEU A 207 -19.38 -11.58 -2.23
N ALA A 208 -19.24 -12.80 -2.75
CA ALA A 208 -17.95 -13.47 -2.84
C ALA A 208 -16.99 -12.77 -3.80
N GLY A 209 -17.48 -12.32 -4.96
CA GLY A 209 -16.70 -11.54 -5.92
C GLY A 209 -16.21 -10.22 -5.31
N GLU A 210 -17.12 -9.45 -4.71
CA GLU A 210 -16.77 -8.15 -4.10
C GLU A 210 -15.77 -8.27 -2.93
N MET A 211 -15.91 -9.31 -2.10
CA MET A 211 -14.97 -9.57 -1.01
C MET A 211 -13.56 -9.89 -1.52
N ALA A 212 -13.44 -10.66 -2.60
CA ALA A 212 -12.15 -11.00 -3.18
C ALA A 212 -11.44 -9.78 -3.80
N GLU A 213 -12.19 -8.93 -4.52
CA GLU A 213 -11.67 -7.66 -5.01
C GLU A 213 -11.17 -6.76 -3.88
N SER A 214 -11.89 -6.77 -2.75
CA SER A 214 -11.53 -5.96 -1.58
C SER A 214 -10.31 -6.48 -0.82
N LEU A 215 -9.99 -7.79 -0.89
CA LEU A 215 -8.82 -8.37 -0.22
C LEU A 215 -7.49 -7.81 -0.73
N HIS A 216 -7.38 -7.51 -2.03
CA HIS A 216 -6.20 -6.84 -2.59
C HIS A 216 -5.99 -5.45 -1.99
N CYS A 217 -7.07 -4.71 -1.78
CA CYS A 217 -7.03 -3.41 -1.11
C CYS A 217 -6.63 -3.54 0.36
N VAL A 218 -7.15 -4.55 1.07
CA VAL A 218 -6.81 -4.82 2.47
C VAL A 218 -5.33 -5.15 2.63
N ALA A 219 -4.76 -5.99 1.77
CA ALA A 219 -3.34 -6.34 1.79
C ALA A 219 -2.45 -5.11 1.57
N ALA A 220 -2.79 -4.26 0.60
CA ALA A 220 -2.07 -3.02 0.33
C ALA A 220 -2.16 -2.04 1.52
N VAL A 221 -3.36 -1.84 2.08
CA VAL A 221 -3.59 -0.91 3.20
C VAL A 221 -2.91 -1.39 4.49
N ARG A 222 -2.84 -2.70 4.74
CA ARG A 222 -2.23 -3.28 5.95
C ARG A 222 -0.76 -2.93 6.11
N GLN A 223 -0.04 -2.70 5.01
CA GLN A 223 1.37 -2.29 5.02
C GLN A 223 1.59 -0.84 5.49
N PHE A 224 0.56 0.00 5.40
CA PHE A 224 0.62 1.43 5.72
C PHE A 224 -0.30 1.84 6.87
N ALA A 225 -0.93 0.86 7.54
CA ALA A 225 -1.88 1.10 8.61
C ALA A 225 -1.15 1.43 9.92
N ASN A 226 -1.25 2.69 10.36
CA ASN A 226 -0.60 3.18 11.57
C ASN A 226 -1.59 3.53 12.70
N SER A 227 -2.90 3.44 12.43
CA SER A 227 -3.97 3.64 13.41
C SER A 227 -4.47 2.31 13.99
N GLU A 228 -4.60 2.23 15.31
CA GLU A 228 -5.17 1.09 16.01
C GLU A 228 -6.61 0.77 15.53
N ALA A 229 -7.39 1.80 15.19
CA ALA A 229 -8.72 1.63 14.62
C ALA A 229 -8.69 0.98 13.23
N LEU A 230 -7.73 1.36 12.38
CA LEU A 230 -7.58 0.79 11.04
C LEU A 230 -7.08 -0.66 11.11
N LEU A 231 -6.12 -0.96 12.00
CA LEU A 231 -5.65 -2.32 12.22
C LEU A 231 -6.78 -3.25 12.68
N LYS A 232 -7.67 -2.76 13.57
CA LYS A 232 -8.83 -3.51 14.03
C LYS A 232 -9.85 -3.79 12.92
N ASP A 233 -10.10 -2.82 12.03
CA ASP A 233 -10.97 -3.03 10.88
C ASP A 233 -10.37 -4.06 9.90
N LEU A 234 -9.05 -4.03 9.67
CA LEU A 234 -8.37 -5.00 8.82
C LEU A 234 -8.42 -6.42 9.40
N GLU A 235 -8.42 -6.58 10.73
CA GLU A 235 -8.67 -7.89 11.37
C GLU A 235 -10.11 -8.39 11.18
N GLU A 236 -11.10 -7.49 11.13
CA GLU A 236 -12.49 -7.84 10.86
C GLU A 236 -12.67 -8.39 9.44
N ALA A 237 -11.86 -7.94 8.47
CA ALA A 237 -11.85 -8.48 7.10
C ALA A 237 -11.53 -9.98 7.07
N ASP A 238 -10.52 -10.41 7.85
CA ASP A 238 -10.13 -11.82 7.97
C ASP A 238 -11.28 -12.68 8.54
N SER A 239 -12.08 -12.11 9.44
CA SER A 239 -13.27 -12.75 10.01
C SER A 239 -14.40 -12.88 8.98
N LEU A 240 -14.67 -11.81 8.22
CA LEU A 240 -15.73 -11.78 7.21
C LEU A 240 -15.47 -12.79 6.08
N VAL A 241 -14.23 -12.90 5.62
CA VAL A 241 -13.84 -13.86 4.57
C VAL A 241 -14.05 -15.29 5.05
N ARG A 242 -13.62 -15.62 6.28
CA ARG A 242 -13.83 -16.95 6.88
C ARG A 242 -15.30 -17.29 7.02
N ASN A 243 -16.10 -16.36 7.55
CA ASN A 243 -17.54 -16.58 7.74
C ASN A 243 -18.26 -16.80 6.41
N THR A 244 -17.90 -16.05 5.38
CA THR A 244 -18.49 -16.17 4.03
C THR A 244 -18.10 -17.47 3.36
N ALA A 245 -16.82 -17.87 3.42
CA ALA A 245 -16.37 -19.14 2.89
C ALA A 245 -17.01 -20.35 3.60
N ASN A 246 -17.15 -20.29 4.92
CA ASN A 246 -17.86 -21.30 5.70
C ASN A 246 -19.33 -21.40 5.29
N PHE A 247 -19.99 -20.26 5.10
CA PHE A 247 -21.38 -20.20 4.65
C PHE A 247 -21.54 -20.77 3.24
N ILE A 248 -20.63 -20.47 2.30
CA ILE A 248 -20.64 -21.04 0.95
C ILE A 248 -20.41 -22.56 0.98
N SER A 249 -19.46 -23.04 1.79
CA SER A 249 -19.19 -24.47 1.99
C SER A 249 -20.41 -25.21 2.54
N GLN A 250 -21.09 -24.61 3.52
CA GLN A 250 -22.34 -25.12 4.06
C GLN A 250 -23.43 -25.11 2.98
N TYR A 251 -23.68 -23.97 2.35
CA TYR A 251 -24.69 -23.81 1.29
C TYR A 251 -24.51 -24.83 0.15
N ASN A 252 -23.28 -25.01 -0.33
CA ASN A 252 -22.93 -25.98 -1.36
C ASN A 252 -23.20 -27.42 -0.91
N SER A 253 -22.85 -27.76 0.33
CA SER A 253 -23.10 -29.10 0.89
C SER A 253 -24.60 -29.43 0.85
N PHE A 254 -25.47 -28.58 1.38
CA PHE A 254 -26.91 -28.87 1.46
C PHE A 254 -27.62 -28.97 0.09
N SER A 255 -27.04 -28.46 -0.99
CA SER A 255 -27.66 -28.43 -2.34
C SER A 255 -27.84 -29.81 -2.99
N ALA A 256 -27.02 -30.80 -2.62
CA ALA A 256 -26.99 -32.09 -3.32
C ALA A 256 -28.16 -33.03 -2.94
N ILE A 257 -28.82 -32.85 -1.79
CA ILE A 257 -29.89 -33.74 -1.30
C ILE A 257 -30.95 -32.96 -0.49
N ARG A 258 -32.07 -32.55 -1.14
CA ARG A 258 -33.47 -32.29 -0.65
C ARG A 258 -34.11 -30.88 -0.73
N THR A 259 -35.41 -30.94 -1.04
CA THR A 259 -36.62 -30.08 -0.88
C THR A 259 -36.49 -28.55 -0.73
N LEU A 260 -37.25 -27.82 -1.58
CA LEU A 260 -37.37 -26.35 -1.64
C LEU A 260 -37.61 -25.65 -0.28
N SER A 261 -38.26 -26.31 0.69
CA SER A 261 -38.63 -25.72 1.98
C SER A 261 -37.47 -25.56 2.97
N SER A 262 -36.40 -26.36 2.89
CA SER A 262 -35.25 -26.23 3.80
C SER A 262 -34.21 -25.21 3.36
N ILE A 263 -34.20 -24.85 2.07
CA ILE A 263 -33.25 -23.90 1.47
C ILE A 263 -33.69 -22.44 1.72
N LEU A 264 -35.01 -22.22 1.85
CA LEU A 264 -35.64 -20.91 2.06
C LEU A 264 -36.07 -20.67 3.50
N SER A 265 -35.45 -21.35 4.47
CA SER A 265 -35.68 -21.04 5.88
C SER A 265 -35.28 -19.60 6.17
N ASP A 266 -36.05 -18.88 6.99
CA ASP A 266 -35.73 -17.50 7.42
C ASP A 266 -34.31 -17.35 8.01
N LYS A 267 -33.72 -18.47 8.45
CA LYS A 267 -32.36 -18.52 8.97
C LYS A 267 -31.29 -18.29 7.90
N THR A 268 -31.39 -18.93 6.73
CA THR A 268 -30.38 -18.83 5.64
C THR A 268 -30.41 -17.47 4.96
N THR A 269 -31.61 -16.92 4.73
CA THR A 269 -31.80 -15.53 4.28
C THR A 269 -31.25 -14.52 5.29
N GLY A 270 -31.53 -14.74 6.57
CA GLY A 270 -31.05 -13.87 7.66
C GLY A 270 -29.52 -13.84 7.77
N GLU A 271 -28.86 -15.00 7.65
CA GLU A 271 -27.40 -15.10 7.71
C GLU A 271 -26.71 -14.43 6.50
N LEU A 272 -27.21 -14.64 5.27
CA LEU A 272 -26.70 -13.96 4.07
C LEU A 272 -26.84 -12.45 4.19
N ALA A 273 -28.02 -11.95 4.60
CA ALA A 273 -28.26 -10.53 4.79
C ALA A 273 -27.36 -9.93 5.88
N SER A 274 -27.04 -10.71 6.93
CA SER A 274 -26.11 -10.31 7.99
C SER A 274 -24.68 -10.16 7.45
N LEU A 275 -24.20 -11.12 6.67
CA LEU A 275 -22.87 -11.07 6.05
C LEU A 275 -22.74 -9.88 5.10
N THR A 276 -23.72 -9.66 4.23
CA THR A 276 -23.76 -8.51 3.31
C THR A 276 -23.74 -7.18 4.06
N ARG A 277 -24.50 -7.05 5.15
CA ARG A 277 -24.50 -5.83 5.99
C ARG A 277 -23.15 -5.58 6.66
N ARG A 278 -22.56 -6.61 7.28
CA ARG A 278 -21.26 -6.48 7.95
C ARG A 278 -20.15 -6.12 6.94
N PHE A 279 -20.19 -6.69 5.75
CA PHE A 279 -19.23 -6.36 4.70
C PHE A 279 -19.40 -4.92 4.17
N SER A 280 -20.64 -4.46 3.99
CA SER A 280 -20.92 -3.07 3.62
C SER A 280 -20.41 -2.08 4.67
N TRP A 281 -20.66 -2.37 5.96
CA TRP A 281 -20.13 -1.58 7.07
C TRP A 281 -18.60 -1.54 7.09
N PHE A 282 -17.95 -2.69 6.88
CA PHE A 282 -16.50 -2.76 6.78
C PHE A 282 -15.95 -1.87 5.66
N LYS A 283 -16.53 -1.92 4.44
CA LYS A 283 -16.10 -1.06 3.32
C LYS A 283 -16.19 0.43 3.68
N GLN A 284 -17.26 0.84 4.33
CA GLN A 284 -17.49 2.24 4.71
C GLN A 284 -16.50 2.71 5.79
N ASN A 285 -16.23 1.88 6.78
CA ASN A 285 -15.27 2.21 7.84
C ASN A 285 -13.84 2.25 7.33
N LEU A 286 -13.46 1.29 6.48
CA LEU A 286 -12.13 1.26 5.85
C LEU A 286 -11.87 2.56 5.08
N ALA A 287 -12.82 3.00 4.25
CA ALA A 287 -12.70 4.26 3.50
C ALA A 287 -12.60 5.49 4.43
N THR A 288 -13.36 5.50 5.53
CA THR A 288 -13.37 6.59 6.50
C THR A 288 -12.05 6.68 7.26
N ASN A 289 -11.52 5.55 7.71
CA ASN A 289 -10.28 5.49 8.50
C ASN A 289 -9.04 5.77 7.64
N ILE A 290 -9.01 5.31 6.38
CA ILE A 290 -7.97 5.72 5.41
C ILE A 290 -8.01 7.24 5.18
N SER A 291 -9.20 7.81 5.02
CA SER A 291 -9.37 9.26 4.82
C SER A 291 -8.93 10.06 6.06
N ALA A 292 -9.24 9.58 7.26
CA ALA A 292 -8.85 10.21 8.51
C ALA A 292 -7.32 10.17 8.72
N GLN A 293 -6.68 9.02 8.52
CA GLN A 293 -5.22 8.89 8.63
C GLN A 293 -4.52 9.79 7.60
N THR A 294 -5.00 9.79 6.34
CA THR A 294 -4.49 10.67 5.28
C THR A 294 -4.66 12.15 5.65
N GLY A 295 -5.81 12.51 6.22
CA GLY A 295 -6.10 13.86 6.71
C GLY A 295 -5.18 14.29 7.85
N GLN A 296 -4.88 13.40 8.79
CA GLN A 296 -3.96 13.66 9.89
C GLN A 296 -2.52 13.86 9.39
N THR A 297 -2.06 13.01 8.47
CA THR A 297 -0.76 13.19 7.81
C THR A 297 -0.68 14.51 7.03
N ILE A 298 -1.76 14.91 6.35
CA ILE A 298 -1.84 16.21 5.66
C ILE A 298 -1.79 17.36 6.67
N GLU A 299 -2.48 17.26 7.80
CA GLU A 299 -2.52 18.33 8.81
C GLU A 299 -1.20 18.43 9.60
N GLU A 300 -0.50 17.32 9.84
CA GLU A 300 0.86 17.28 10.38
C GLU A 300 1.86 17.90 9.40
N MET A 301 1.78 17.56 8.11
CA MET A 301 2.56 18.22 7.05
C MET A 301 2.25 19.71 6.95
N LYS A 302 0.99 20.11 7.11
CA LYS A 302 0.55 21.51 7.10
C LYS A 302 1.02 22.26 8.35
N GLY A 303 1.08 21.60 9.51
CA GLY A 303 1.67 22.11 10.74
C GLY A 303 3.17 22.36 10.61
N MET A 304 3.89 21.45 9.94
CA MET A 304 5.30 21.61 9.59
C MET A 304 5.54 22.72 8.55
N LEU A 305 4.69 22.81 7.53
CA LEU A 305 4.76 23.84 6.47
C LEU A 305 4.42 25.24 7.01
N SER A 306 3.47 25.37 7.92
CA SER A 306 3.04 26.66 8.48
C SER A 306 4.08 27.32 9.39
N ARG A 307 5.03 26.55 9.92
CA ARG A 307 6.17 27.08 10.71
C ARG A 307 7.33 27.59 9.86
N THR A 308 7.36 27.27 8.56
CA THR A 308 8.52 27.52 7.70
C THR A 308 8.33 28.70 6.73
N ILE A 309 7.09 29.16 6.51
CA ILE A 309 6.80 30.19 5.51
C ILE A 309 6.72 31.57 6.17
N THR A 310 7.87 32.23 6.30
CA THR A 310 7.97 33.70 6.30
C THR A 310 8.95 34.12 5.20
N ASP A 311 8.44 34.98 4.32
CA ASP A 311 9.08 35.77 3.25
C ASP A 311 10.42 35.32 2.67
N SER A 312 10.39 34.89 1.40
CA SER A 312 11.25 35.41 0.33
C SER A 312 11.11 34.56 -0.94
N THR A 313 10.86 35.20 -2.08
CA THR A 313 11.40 34.93 -3.44
C THR A 313 10.52 35.60 -4.51
N ASP A 314 10.67 36.92 -4.70
CA ASP A 314 9.87 37.70 -5.67
C ASP A 314 10.25 37.46 -7.15
N ARG A 315 11.48 37.02 -7.45
CA ARG A 315 11.96 36.88 -8.85
C ARG A 315 11.61 35.54 -9.51
N ASP A 316 11.79 34.42 -8.81
CA ASP A 316 11.31 33.12 -9.31
C ASP A 316 9.77 33.07 -9.27
N GLU A 317 9.16 33.80 -8.32
CA GLU A 317 7.73 34.12 -8.34
C GLU A 317 7.36 34.87 -9.62
N PHE A 318 8.12 35.85 -10.12
CA PHE A 318 7.80 36.48 -11.40
C PHE A 318 7.84 35.50 -12.59
N ALA A 319 8.80 34.58 -12.65
CA ALA A 319 8.88 33.58 -13.73
C ALA A 319 7.78 32.52 -13.64
N LEU A 320 7.49 32.01 -12.44
CA LEU A 320 6.35 31.11 -12.18
C LEU A 320 5.02 31.85 -12.40
N LEU A 321 4.87 33.08 -11.93
CA LEU A 321 3.70 33.92 -12.16
C LEU A 321 3.52 34.23 -13.64
N GLN A 322 4.58 34.44 -14.41
CA GLN A 322 4.49 34.57 -15.86
C GLN A 322 3.96 33.28 -16.50
N MET A 323 4.48 32.11 -16.11
CA MET A 323 3.93 30.82 -16.57
C MET A 323 2.48 30.60 -16.16
N LEU A 324 2.11 31.10 -14.99
CA LEU A 324 0.78 31.01 -14.43
C LEU A 324 -0.20 31.98 -15.12
N LYS A 325 0.23 33.18 -15.53
CA LYS A 325 -0.64 34.27 -16.02
C LYS A 325 -1.18 34.10 -17.44
N THR A 326 -0.56 33.26 -18.25
CA THR A 326 -0.92 33.09 -19.67
C THR A 326 -1.76 31.82 -19.85
N GLY A 327 -3.05 31.96 -19.57
CA GLY A 327 -4.08 30.99 -19.93
C GLY A 327 -5.31 31.78 -20.37
N THR A 328 -5.73 31.56 -21.62
CA THR A 328 -6.88 32.14 -22.34
C THR A 328 -6.79 33.59 -22.82
N SER A 329 -6.69 33.74 -24.15
CA SER A 329 -7.73 34.46 -24.88
C SER A 329 -8.05 33.68 -26.15
N ALA A 330 -9.34 33.38 -26.33
CA ALA A 330 -9.86 32.77 -27.54
C ALA A 330 -9.51 33.67 -28.75
N ALA A 331 -8.85 33.11 -29.76
CA ALA A 331 -8.77 33.79 -31.06
C ALA A 331 -10.16 33.73 -31.72
N PRO A 332 -10.72 34.86 -32.20
CA PRO A 332 -11.90 34.83 -33.05
C PRO A 332 -11.59 34.10 -34.36
N ARG A 333 -12.58 33.42 -34.92
CA ARG A 333 -12.49 32.71 -36.21
C ARG A 333 -11.80 33.58 -37.27
N GLY A 334 -10.70 33.05 -37.83
CA GLY A 334 -10.13 33.51 -39.09
C GLY A 334 -8.81 34.28 -38.99
N GLN A 335 -7.76 33.69 -38.42
CA GLN A 335 -6.36 34.01 -38.75
C GLN A 335 -5.44 32.87 -38.28
N LYS A 336 -4.53 32.41 -39.15
CA LYS A 336 -3.49 31.44 -38.80
C LYS A 336 -2.52 32.07 -37.80
N PRO A 337 -2.22 31.46 -36.64
CA PRO A 337 -1.11 31.90 -35.82
C PRO A 337 0.15 31.14 -36.23
N CYS A 338 1.14 31.85 -36.78
CA CYS A 338 2.52 31.41 -36.76
C CYS A 338 3.36 32.43 -36.00
N MET A 339 4.05 31.91 -34.97
CA MET A 339 5.29 32.42 -34.35
C MET A 339 5.26 33.79 -33.66
N ASN A 340 4.84 33.83 -32.38
CA ASN A 340 5.65 34.30 -31.25
C ASN A 340 4.85 34.25 -29.93
N GLY A 341 5.32 33.44 -28.96
CA GLY A 341 5.11 33.73 -27.54
C GLY A 341 4.08 32.90 -26.75
N ASP A 342 3.79 31.65 -27.12
CA ASP A 342 3.08 30.79 -26.17
C ASP A 342 3.95 30.54 -24.93
N PRO A 343 3.38 30.67 -23.73
CA PRO A 343 4.11 30.46 -22.48
C PRO A 343 4.63 29.02 -22.38
N PRO A 344 5.85 28.82 -21.85
CA PRO A 344 6.46 27.50 -21.75
C PRO A 344 5.55 26.53 -20.98
N THR A 345 5.43 25.30 -21.46
CA THR A 345 4.64 24.24 -20.80
C THR A 345 5.37 23.70 -19.58
N ILE A 346 6.70 23.62 -19.66
CA ILE A 346 7.55 23.06 -18.60
C ILE A 346 8.44 24.16 -18.02
N PHE A 347 8.53 24.22 -16.69
CA PHE A 347 9.59 24.90 -15.97
C PHE A 347 10.55 23.83 -15.45
N TRP A 348 11.82 23.93 -15.82
CA TRP A 348 12.84 23.02 -15.35
C TRP A 348 13.84 23.76 -14.47
N LEU A 349 13.83 23.45 -13.18
CA LEU A 349 14.77 23.94 -12.18
C LEU A 349 15.86 22.88 -11.95
N HIS A 350 17.07 23.11 -12.45
CA HIS A 350 18.18 22.19 -12.24
C HIS A 350 19.31 22.82 -11.43
N GLY A 351 20.13 21.97 -10.80
CA GLY A 351 21.22 22.43 -9.95
C GLY A 351 21.92 21.30 -9.22
N HIS A 352 23.03 21.61 -8.57
CA HIS A 352 23.79 20.64 -7.78
C HIS A 352 22.96 20.09 -6.61
N PRO A 353 23.23 18.87 -6.10
CA PRO A 353 22.66 18.42 -4.83
C PRO A 353 22.86 19.48 -3.73
N GLY A 354 21.83 19.68 -2.90
CA GLY A 354 21.94 20.61 -1.77
C GLY A 354 21.75 22.10 -2.07
N THR A 355 21.42 22.50 -3.31
CA THR A 355 21.14 23.90 -3.67
C THR A 355 19.72 24.38 -3.33
N GLY A 356 18.89 23.54 -2.69
CA GLY A 356 17.53 23.92 -2.27
C GLY A 356 16.41 23.70 -3.29
N LYS A 357 16.63 22.91 -4.35
CA LYS A 357 15.61 22.60 -5.39
C LYS A 357 14.28 22.08 -4.80
N SER A 358 14.34 21.07 -3.94
CA SER A 358 13.15 20.50 -3.29
C SER A 358 12.47 21.47 -2.33
N ALA A 359 13.23 22.35 -1.68
CA ALA A 359 12.67 23.42 -0.85
C ALA A 359 11.90 24.45 -1.70
N ILE A 360 12.44 24.80 -2.88
CA ILE A 360 11.73 25.62 -3.86
C ILE A 360 10.48 24.89 -4.35
N ALA A 361 10.57 23.61 -4.74
CA ALA A 361 9.41 22.81 -5.16
C ALA A 361 8.31 22.78 -4.08
N ALA A 362 8.67 22.62 -2.81
CA ALA A 362 7.74 22.66 -1.68
C ALA A 362 7.08 24.04 -1.51
N SER A 363 7.84 25.13 -1.67
CA SER A 363 7.31 26.49 -1.66
C SER A 363 6.35 26.76 -2.83
N VAL A 364 6.73 26.31 -4.03
CA VAL A 364 5.89 26.37 -5.25
C VAL A 364 4.58 25.63 -5.03
N ARG A 365 4.64 24.38 -4.54
CA ARG A 365 3.47 23.60 -4.14
C ARG A 365 2.56 24.38 -3.20
N ALA A 366 3.10 24.90 -2.10
CA ALA A 366 2.31 25.58 -1.07
C ALA A 366 1.59 26.81 -1.64
N ARG A 367 2.26 27.58 -2.51
CA ARG A 367 1.67 28.73 -3.20
C ARG A 367 0.61 28.32 -4.21
N LEU A 368 0.85 27.27 -5.01
CA LEU A 368 -0.12 26.75 -5.99
C LEU A 368 -1.40 26.24 -5.32
N PHE A 369 -1.25 25.55 -4.19
CA PHE A 369 -2.38 25.10 -3.39
C PHE A 369 -3.23 26.28 -2.91
N LYS A 370 -2.61 27.32 -2.33
CA LYS A 370 -3.30 28.56 -1.90
C LYS A 370 -4.04 29.27 -3.04
N LYS A 371 -3.51 29.19 -4.26
CA LYS A 371 -4.13 29.79 -5.46
C LYS A 371 -5.15 28.88 -6.14
N ASN A 372 -5.43 27.68 -5.61
CA ASN A 372 -6.25 26.64 -6.24
C ASN A 372 -5.78 26.29 -7.67
N ARG A 373 -4.47 26.24 -7.87
CA ARG A 373 -3.84 25.94 -9.17
C ARG A 373 -3.00 24.69 -9.17
N LEU A 374 -2.85 24.05 -8.02
CA LEU A 374 -2.19 22.78 -7.92
C LEU A 374 -3.03 21.71 -8.63
N GLY A 375 -2.39 20.97 -9.55
CA GLY A 375 -2.97 19.83 -10.24
C GLY A 375 -2.60 18.53 -9.54
N SER A 376 -1.30 18.29 -9.36
CA SER A 376 -0.76 17.11 -8.68
C SER A 376 0.67 17.39 -8.20
N ILE A 377 1.16 16.57 -7.27
CA ILE A 377 2.54 16.63 -6.78
C ILE A 377 3.09 15.22 -6.73
N TYR A 378 4.33 15.07 -7.17
CA TYR A 378 5.06 13.83 -7.05
C TYR A 378 6.51 14.11 -6.68
N PHE A 379 7.01 13.42 -5.66
CA PHE A 379 8.39 13.56 -5.18
C PHE A 379 9.10 12.22 -5.38
N PHE A 380 10.07 12.17 -6.28
CA PHE A 380 10.94 11.00 -6.37
C PHE A 380 11.92 10.99 -5.20
N ARG A 381 12.17 9.80 -4.66
CA ARG A 381 13.13 9.51 -3.61
C ARG A 381 13.83 8.20 -3.93
N ARG A 382 15.15 8.20 -3.87
CA ARG A 382 15.94 6.99 -4.15
C ARG A 382 15.61 5.80 -3.26
N GLU A 383 15.25 6.06 -2.01
CA GLU A 383 14.93 5.03 -0.99
C GLU A 383 13.58 4.34 -1.25
N ASP A 384 12.69 5.00 -1.99
CA ASP A 384 11.33 4.52 -2.26
C ASP A 384 11.18 4.02 -3.73
N ALA A 385 12.31 3.82 -4.43
CA ALA A 385 12.34 3.62 -5.88
C ALA A 385 11.54 2.40 -6.39
N GLU A 386 11.38 1.36 -5.56
CA GLU A 386 10.54 0.19 -5.89
C GLU A 386 9.05 0.54 -5.98
N SER A 387 8.61 1.51 -5.18
CA SER A 387 7.21 1.98 -5.13
C SER A 387 6.97 3.21 -6.03
N GLN A 388 8.01 3.98 -6.31
CA GLN A 388 7.93 5.23 -7.06
C GLN A 388 8.30 5.04 -8.54
N THR A 389 7.50 4.22 -9.21
CA THR A 389 7.66 3.93 -10.65
C THR A 389 7.03 5.04 -11.52
N PRO A 390 7.39 5.13 -12.81
CA PRO A 390 6.73 6.04 -13.75
C PRO A 390 5.21 5.80 -13.87
N GLU A 391 4.76 4.55 -13.76
CA GLU A 391 3.33 4.19 -13.70
C GLU A 391 2.67 4.82 -12.47
N ALA A 392 3.31 4.70 -11.30
CA ALA A 392 2.82 5.29 -10.06
C ALA A 392 2.70 6.82 -10.18
N LEU A 393 3.69 7.50 -10.77
CA LEU A 393 3.62 8.93 -11.07
C LEU A 393 2.36 9.29 -11.86
N TRP A 394 2.14 8.64 -13.00
CA TRP A 394 1.03 9.03 -13.87
C TRP A 394 -0.34 8.61 -13.34
N CYS A 395 -0.41 7.51 -12.59
CA CYS A 395 -1.60 7.14 -11.82
C CYS A 395 -1.94 8.20 -10.76
N SER A 396 -0.96 8.65 -9.96
CA SER A 396 -1.16 9.71 -8.97
C SER A 396 -1.61 11.02 -9.62
N VAL A 397 -0.99 11.40 -10.75
CA VAL A 397 -1.39 12.60 -11.50
C VAL A 397 -2.83 12.49 -12.01
N ALA A 398 -3.20 11.37 -12.64
CA ALA A 398 -4.55 11.16 -13.13
C ALA A 398 -5.60 11.20 -12.00
N TYR A 399 -5.27 10.57 -10.87
CA TYR A 399 -6.11 10.57 -9.67
C TYR A 399 -6.32 11.98 -9.11
N ASP A 400 -5.25 12.75 -8.90
CA ASP A 400 -5.35 14.11 -8.36
C ASP A 400 -6.13 15.04 -9.30
N LEU A 401 -5.92 14.91 -10.62
CA LEU A 401 -6.69 15.68 -11.61
C LEU A 401 -8.18 15.31 -11.57
N ALA A 402 -8.52 14.03 -11.39
CA ALA A 402 -9.91 13.56 -11.25
C ALA A 402 -10.57 14.01 -9.93
N LEU A 403 -9.81 14.11 -8.84
CA LEU A 403 -10.32 14.68 -7.59
C LEU A 403 -10.73 16.15 -7.79
N ASN A 404 -9.91 16.90 -8.52
CA ASN A 404 -10.08 18.34 -8.73
C ASN A 404 -11.07 18.70 -9.86
N SER A 405 -11.33 17.80 -10.82
CA SER A 405 -12.22 18.05 -11.95
C SER A 405 -13.25 16.92 -12.13
N PRO A 406 -14.56 17.17 -11.91
CA PRO A 406 -15.61 16.20 -12.17
C PRO A 406 -15.66 15.71 -13.63
N ALA A 407 -15.26 16.54 -14.58
CA ALA A 407 -15.22 16.17 -16.00
C ALA A 407 -14.11 15.15 -16.27
N ILE A 408 -12.89 15.42 -15.79
CA ILE A 408 -11.76 14.48 -15.88
C ILE A 408 -12.12 13.18 -15.15
N ARG A 409 -12.73 13.26 -13.96
CA ARG A 409 -13.16 12.08 -13.19
C ARG A 409 -14.07 11.15 -13.98
N ARG A 410 -15.06 11.70 -14.67
CA ARG A 410 -15.98 10.89 -15.49
C ARG A 410 -15.22 10.16 -16.60
N LEU A 411 -14.35 10.86 -17.32
CA LEU A 411 -13.54 10.28 -18.40
C LEU A 411 -12.57 9.19 -17.89
N VAL A 412 -11.89 9.42 -16.77
CA VAL A 412 -11.02 8.42 -16.15
C VAL A 412 -11.81 7.17 -15.79
N ILE A 413 -12.97 7.32 -15.12
CA ILE A 413 -13.84 6.19 -14.76
C ILE A 413 -14.36 5.46 -16.00
N GLU A 414 -14.75 6.19 -17.04
CA GLU A 414 -15.23 5.62 -18.30
C GLU A 414 -14.15 4.78 -18.99
N LYS A 415 -12.92 5.31 -19.11
CA LYS A 415 -11.78 4.58 -19.70
C LYS A 415 -11.42 3.32 -18.93
N LEU A 416 -11.54 3.34 -17.60
CA LEU A 416 -11.32 2.16 -16.75
C LEU A 416 -12.45 1.14 -16.90
N LYS A 417 -13.73 1.58 -16.91
CA LYS A 417 -14.90 0.69 -17.01
C LYS A 417 -15.04 0.05 -18.39
N SER A 418 -14.72 0.78 -19.44
CA SER A 418 -14.74 0.29 -20.83
C SER A 418 -13.58 -0.62 -21.18
N GLN A 419 -12.64 -0.84 -20.24
CA GLN A 419 -11.39 -1.57 -20.47
C GLN A 419 -10.54 -0.97 -21.60
N GLU A 420 -10.68 0.33 -21.88
CA GLU A 420 -9.75 1.04 -22.76
C GLU A 420 -8.32 1.03 -22.21
N ILE A 421 -8.16 0.93 -20.88
CA ILE A 421 -6.88 0.76 -20.20
C ILE A 421 -6.99 -0.27 -19.07
N ASP A 422 -6.05 -1.21 -19.03
CA ASP A 422 -5.87 -2.15 -17.92
C ASP A 422 -4.58 -1.82 -17.17
N LEU A 423 -4.71 -1.25 -15.96
CA LEU A 423 -3.59 -0.80 -15.14
C LEU A 423 -2.64 -1.94 -14.72
N ARG A 424 -3.04 -3.21 -14.86
CA ARG A 424 -2.20 -4.37 -14.51
C ARG A 424 -1.11 -4.66 -15.54
N VAL A 425 -1.34 -4.26 -16.79
CA VAL A 425 -0.45 -4.54 -17.93
C VAL A 425 -0.05 -3.30 -18.71
N SER A 426 -0.62 -2.14 -18.39
CA SER A 426 -0.36 -0.88 -19.08
C SER A 426 1.00 -0.31 -18.72
N THR A 427 1.70 0.23 -19.72
CA THR A 427 2.95 0.93 -19.50
C THR A 427 2.71 2.33 -18.93
N ALA A 428 3.73 2.96 -18.34
CA ALA A 428 3.66 4.35 -17.91
C ALA A 428 3.21 5.32 -19.01
N ARG A 429 3.61 5.03 -20.27
CA ARG A 429 3.17 5.78 -21.44
C ARG A 429 1.68 5.63 -21.70
N ASP A 430 1.15 4.41 -21.64
CA ASP A 430 -0.28 4.16 -21.85
C ASP A 430 -1.13 4.88 -20.79
N ILE A 431 -0.67 4.84 -19.52
CA ILE A 431 -1.31 5.54 -18.40
C ILE A 431 -1.29 7.05 -18.63
N PHE A 432 -0.13 7.62 -18.95
CA PHE A 432 -0.03 9.04 -19.27
C PHE A 432 -0.93 9.44 -20.44
N ASP A 433 -0.86 8.72 -21.56
CA ASP A 433 -1.60 9.06 -22.77
C ASP A 433 -3.11 8.99 -22.52
N LYS A 434 -3.61 7.86 -22.00
CA LYS A 434 -5.05 7.63 -21.88
C LYS A 434 -5.68 8.34 -20.68
N LEU A 435 -5.00 8.40 -19.53
CA LEU A 435 -5.60 8.92 -18.30
C LEU A 435 -5.25 10.38 -18.03
N VAL A 436 -4.14 10.90 -18.57
CA VAL A 436 -3.73 12.30 -18.37
C VAL A 436 -3.90 13.12 -19.65
N ALA A 437 -3.20 12.79 -20.73
CA ALA A 437 -3.19 13.62 -21.94
C ALA A 437 -4.56 13.66 -22.63
N ASP A 438 -5.17 12.51 -22.89
CA ASP A 438 -6.45 12.41 -23.58
C ASP A 438 -7.58 13.07 -22.78
N THR A 439 -7.61 12.85 -21.46
CA THR A 439 -8.66 13.42 -20.59
C THR A 439 -8.55 14.94 -20.51
N LEU A 440 -7.33 15.49 -20.46
CA LEU A 440 -7.08 16.93 -20.54
C LEU A 440 -7.44 17.51 -21.91
N ALA A 441 -7.14 16.79 -23.00
CA ALA A 441 -7.49 17.22 -24.35
C ALA A 441 -9.02 17.29 -24.55
N LEU A 442 -9.76 16.27 -24.09
CA LEU A 442 -11.22 16.20 -24.19
C LEU A 442 -11.93 17.25 -23.32
N THR A 443 -11.30 17.67 -22.22
CA THR A 443 -11.86 18.68 -21.31
C THR A 443 -11.38 20.10 -21.59
N ALA A 444 -10.48 20.31 -22.54
CA ALA A 444 -9.89 21.62 -22.84
C ALA A 444 -10.92 22.72 -23.17
N HIS A 445 -12.07 22.35 -23.74
CA HIS A 445 -13.12 23.31 -24.08
C HIS A 445 -14.03 23.70 -22.90
N GLN A 446 -13.95 22.99 -21.78
CA GLN A 446 -14.87 23.13 -20.64
C GLN A 446 -14.29 23.98 -19.51
N VAL A 447 -13.01 24.38 -19.60
CA VAL A 447 -12.28 25.01 -18.50
C VAL A 447 -12.02 26.48 -18.84
N SER A 448 -12.74 27.38 -18.15
CA SER A 448 -12.44 28.83 -18.12
C SER A 448 -11.37 29.19 -17.07
N GLU A 449 -10.87 28.20 -16.33
CA GLU A 449 -9.86 28.36 -15.28
C GLU A 449 -8.44 28.38 -15.85
N PRO A 450 -7.50 29.08 -15.20
CA PRO A 450 -6.10 29.05 -15.60
C PRO A 450 -5.52 27.62 -15.45
N PRO A 451 -4.51 27.25 -16.25
CA PRO A 451 -3.99 25.88 -16.27
C PRO A 451 -3.47 25.44 -14.90
N ARG A 452 -3.78 24.20 -14.54
CA ARG A 452 -3.31 23.52 -13.33
C ARG A 452 -1.83 23.17 -13.48
N VAL A 453 -1.12 23.09 -12.36
CA VAL A 453 0.33 22.83 -12.33
C VAL A 453 0.62 21.49 -11.68
N ILE A 454 1.36 20.64 -12.38
CA ILE A 454 1.93 19.39 -11.87
C ILE A 454 3.35 19.67 -11.39
N VAL A 455 3.66 19.31 -10.15
CA VAL A 455 5.00 19.45 -9.56
C VAL A 455 5.66 18.08 -9.51
N ILE A 456 6.78 17.92 -10.22
CA ILE A 456 7.61 16.71 -10.20
C ILE A 456 8.97 17.08 -9.62
N ASP A 457 9.26 16.62 -8.40
CA ASP A 457 10.53 16.90 -7.75
C ASP A 457 11.50 15.72 -7.89
N ALA A 458 12.80 16.05 -8.01
CA ALA A 458 13.90 15.10 -8.02
C ALA A 458 13.81 14.04 -9.13
N LEU A 459 13.50 14.43 -10.37
CA LEU A 459 13.39 13.50 -11.51
C LEU A 459 14.65 12.63 -11.72
N ASP A 460 15.83 13.11 -11.32
CA ASP A 460 17.09 12.33 -11.35
C ASP A 460 17.16 11.19 -10.32
N GLU A 461 16.18 11.08 -9.42
CA GLU A 461 16.06 9.99 -8.46
C GLU A 461 15.09 8.88 -8.91
N CYS A 462 14.43 9.07 -10.07
CA CYS A 462 13.51 8.10 -10.65
C CYS A 462 14.20 6.75 -10.90
N GLY A 463 13.63 5.69 -10.31
CA GLY A 463 14.15 4.32 -10.39
C GLY A 463 15.40 4.03 -9.55
N GLY A 464 15.83 4.94 -8.66
CA GLY A 464 16.82 4.65 -7.61
C GLY A 464 18.24 4.37 -8.10
N LEU A 465 18.87 3.31 -7.57
CA LEU A 465 20.23 2.87 -7.92
C LEU A 465 20.25 1.59 -8.77
N SER A 466 19.09 1.13 -9.24
CA SER A 466 18.95 -0.12 -9.99
C SER A 466 19.51 0.02 -11.42
N SER A 467 19.72 -1.12 -12.10
CA SER A 467 20.03 -1.11 -13.53
C SER A 467 18.87 -0.53 -14.38
N GLU A 468 17.67 -0.48 -13.81
CA GLU A 468 16.44 -0.03 -14.48
C GLU A 468 16.20 1.49 -14.34
N SER A 469 16.97 2.20 -13.51
CA SER A 469 16.76 3.64 -13.27
C SER A 469 16.76 4.47 -14.55
N ARG A 470 17.64 4.14 -15.51
CA ARG A 470 17.67 4.82 -16.81
C ARG A 470 16.40 4.58 -17.63
N SER A 471 15.86 3.37 -17.61
CA SER A 471 14.62 3.03 -18.30
C SER A 471 13.43 3.79 -17.72
N TYR A 472 13.33 3.86 -16.39
CA TYR A 472 12.24 4.56 -15.72
C TYR A 472 12.29 6.06 -15.99
N GLN A 473 13.47 6.65 -15.85
CA GLN A 473 13.69 8.06 -16.15
C GLN A 473 13.38 8.38 -17.62
N GLU A 474 13.76 7.52 -18.57
CA GLU A 474 13.43 7.66 -19.99
C GLU A 474 11.92 7.65 -20.24
N GLN A 475 11.16 6.78 -19.58
CA GLN A 475 9.70 6.75 -19.72
C GLN A 475 9.03 8.05 -19.25
N VAL A 476 9.47 8.62 -18.13
CA VAL A 476 8.97 9.93 -17.67
C VAL A 476 9.36 11.04 -18.65
N LEU A 477 10.61 11.04 -19.13
CA LEU A 477 11.08 12.03 -20.10
C LEU A 477 10.31 11.97 -21.43
N LEU A 478 9.92 10.78 -21.91
CA LEU A 478 9.10 10.63 -23.10
C LEU A 478 7.71 11.27 -22.94
N ALA A 479 7.08 11.09 -21.77
CA ALA A 479 5.81 11.75 -21.46
C ALA A 479 5.97 13.28 -21.36
N LEU A 480 7.05 13.78 -20.75
CA LEU A 480 7.35 15.21 -20.69
C LEU A 480 7.62 15.81 -22.09
N ALA A 481 8.33 15.11 -22.96
CA ALA A 481 8.52 15.51 -24.36
C ALA A 481 7.18 15.63 -25.09
N ARG A 482 6.25 14.71 -24.82
CA ARG A 482 4.89 14.75 -25.38
C ARG A 482 4.07 15.93 -24.85
N CYS A 483 4.23 16.33 -23.59
CA CYS A 483 3.63 17.56 -23.06
C CYS A 483 4.14 18.83 -23.77
N GLN A 484 5.37 18.82 -24.31
CA GLN A 484 5.89 19.96 -25.08
C GLN A 484 5.32 20.01 -26.50
N SER A 485 4.95 18.87 -27.09
CA SER A 485 4.44 18.78 -28.47
C SER A 485 2.92 18.93 -28.56
N VAL A 486 2.21 18.63 -27.47
CA VAL A 486 0.75 18.76 -27.38
C VAL A 486 0.41 19.95 -26.47
N SER A 487 -0.39 20.89 -26.97
CA SER A 487 -0.91 21.99 -26.15
C SER A 487 -1.95 21.48 -25.15
N LEU A 488 -1.48 20.91 -24.04
CA LEU A 488 -2.34 20.50 -22.92
C LEU A 488 -2.61 21.70 -22.01
N GLN A 489 -3.81 21.77 -21.42
CA GLN A 489 -4.15 22.81 -20.43
C GLN A 489 -3.53 22.55 -19.04
N ILE A 490 -2.25 22.20 -19.03
CA ILE A 490 -1.45 21.96 -17.83
C ILE A 490 -0.09 22.67 -17.95
N LYS A 491 0.49 22.97 -16.81
CA LYS A 491 1.90 23.36 -16.69
C LYS A 491 2.62 22.34 -15.82
N ILE A 492 3.91 22.15 -16.06
CA ILE A 492 4.72 21.21 -15.31
C ILE A 492 5.91 21.96 -14.71
N PHE A 493 6.10 21.84 -13.41
CA PHE A 493 7.30 22.27 -12.72
C PHE A 493 8.12 21.04 -12.38
N VAL A 494 9.33 20.95 -12.91
CA VAL A 494 10.23 19.81 -12.74
C VAL A 494 11.51 20.28 -12.06
N THR A 495 11.98 19.53 -11.05
CA THR A 495 13.34 19.69 -10.54
C THR A 495 14.20 18.47 -10.85
N SER A 496 15.49 18.69 -11.10
CA SER A 496 16.46 17.60 -11.22
C SER A 496 17.92 18.05 -11.09
N ARG A 497 18.86 17.12 -11.16
CA ARG A 497 20.26 17.39 -11.58
C ARG A 497 20.34 17.69 -13.09
N ASN A 498 21.42 18.31 -13.51
CA ASN A 498 21.72 18.54 -14.92
C ASN A 498 22.36 17.29 -15.56
N GLU A 499 21.59 16.23 -15.72
CA GLU A 499 22.03 15.00 -16.39
C GLU A 499 21.83 15.08 -17.90
N ALA A 500 22.74 14.48 -18.68
CA ALA A 500 22.79 14.65 -20.13
C ALA A 500 21.50 14.20 -20.85
N ASN A 501 20.85 13.14 -20.37
CA ASN A 501 19.58 12.66 -20.91
C ASN A 501 18.40 13.59 -20.57
N ILE A 502 18.34 14.15 -19.36
CA ILE A 502 17.33 15.14 -18.97
C ILE A 502 17.53 16.43 -19.78
N GLN A 503 18.76 16.93 -19.88
CA GLN A 503 19.12 18.11 -20.67
C GLN A 503 18.75 17.92 -22.16
N ARG A 504 18.88 16.72 -22.71
CA ARG A 504 18.50 16.44 -24.11
C ARG A 504 17.01 16.71 -24.37
N VAL A 505 16.16 16.39 -23.40
CA VAL A 505 14.69 16.49 -23.54
C VAL A 505 14.16 17.84 -23.04
N LEU A 506 14.59 18.26 -21.85
CA LEU A 506 14.12 19.51 -21.22
C LEU A 506 14.94 20.74 -21.60
N GLY A 507 16.12 20.54 -22.20
CA GLY A 507 16.96 21.63 -22.70
C GLY A 507 16.49 22.24 -24.02
N THR A 508 15.43 21.70 -24.63
CA THR A 508 14.87 22.15 -25.90
C THR A 508 13.35 22.35 -25.80
N GLY A 509 12.75 22.95 -26.82
CA GLY A 509 11.29 23.09 -26.92
C GLY A 509 10.67 24.16 -26.02
N ALA A 510 9.39 24.00 -25.67
CA ALA A 510 8.61 24.92 -24.84
C ALA A 510 8.93 24.77 -23.34
N THR A 511 10.22 24.81 -22.98
CA THR A 511 10.72 24.67 -21.60
C THR A 511 11.43 25.94 -21.16
N ARG A 512 11.08 26.44 -19.98
CA ARG A 512 11.85 27.49 -19.30
C ARG A 512 12.82 26.86 -18.33
N ILE A 513 14.10 27.19 -18.48
CA ILE A 513 15.20 26.60 -17.72
C ILE A 513 15.70 27.60 -16.69
N ARG A 514 15.89 27.14 -15.45
CA ARG A 514 16.55 27.88 -14.37
C ARG A 514 17.62 26.99 -13.77
N ALA A 515 18.87 27.45 -13.82
CA ALA A 515 20.01 26.78 -13.23
C ALA A 515 20.35 27.40 -11.86
N LEU A 516 20.49 26.58 -10.83
CA LEU A 516 21.10 26.95 -9.55
C LEU A 516 22.59 26.58 -9.60
N GLY A 517 23.43 27.60 -9.70
CA GLY A 517 24.88 27.44 -9.75
C GLY A 517 25.52 27.30 -8.37
N VAL A 518 26.70 26.70 -8.34
CA VAL A 518 27.54 26.52 -7.14
C VAL A 518 28.98 26.94 -7.44
N GLY A 519 29.77 27.20 -6.40
CA GLY A 519 31.17 27.61 -6.57
C GLY A 519 31.26 28.91 -7.37
N GLN A 520 32.08 28.91 -8.42
CA GLN A 520 32.25 30.07 -9.31
C GLN A 520 30.99 30.44 -10.11
N SER A 521 30.00 29.54 -10.20
CA SER A 521 28.74 29.79 -10.90
C SER A 521 27.61 30.24 -9.97
N VAL A 522 27.87 30.44 -8.67
CA VAL A 522 26.87 30.91 -7.71
C VAL A 522 26.36 32.30 -8.10
N THR A 523 25.06 32.52 -7.97
CA THR A 523 24.46 33.82 -8.23
C THR A 523 24.44 34.66 -6.96
N GLN A 524 24.49 35.99 -7.12
CA GLN A 524 24.35 36.92 -5.98
C GLN A 524 23.05 36.69 -5.20
N ASP A 525 21.95 36.37 -5.89
CA ASP A 525 20.67 36.03 -5.25
C ASP A 525 20.81 34.80 -4.35
N SER A 526 21.49 33.75 -4.81
CA SER A 526 21.74 32.54 -4.00
C SER A 526 22.58 32.83 -2.75
N SER A 527 23.62 33.66 -2.88
CA SER A 527 24.45 34.05 -1.73
C SER A 527 23.65 34.89 -0.72
N LEU A 528 22.82 35.82 -1.19
CA LEU A 528 21.94 36.63 -0.33
C LEU A 528 20.89 35.78 0.40
N ASP A 529 20.32 34.78 -0.27
CA ASP A 529 19.34 33.89 0.36
C ASP A 529 20.01 32.98 1.41
N ILE A 530 21.24 32.51 1.15
CA ILE A 530 22.04 31.79 2.15
C ILE A 530 22.38 32.69 3.33
N GLU A 531 22.80 33.94 3.10
CA GLU A 531 23.08 34.90 4.17
C GLU A 531 21.84 35.11 5.07
N LYS A 532 20.67 35.36 4.46
CA LYS A 532 19.41 35.50 5.19
C LYS A 532 19.08 34.26 6.00
N TYR A 533 19.23 33.08 5.39
CA TYR A 533 18.97 31.80 6.05
C TYR A 533 19.88 31.59 7.26
N LEU A 534 21.20 31.81 7.09
CA LEU A 534 22.18 31.71 8.16
C LEU A 534 21.92 32.74 9.27
N ARG A 535 21.72 34.00 8.91
CA ARG A 535 21.45 35.08 9.89
C ARG A 535 20.22 34.74 10.73
N ARG A 536 19.14 34.27 10.10
CA ARG A 536 17.95 33.79 10.82
C ARG A 536 18.26 32.60 11.73
N GLY A 537 18.93 31.57 11.22
CA GLY A 537 19.26 30.38 12.01
C GLY A 537 20.14 30.70 13.22
N PHE A 538 21.14 31.55 13.05
CA PHE A 538 21.97 32.02 14.17
C PHE A 538 21.17 32.85 15.18
N CYS A 539 20.23 33.69 14.74
CA CYS A 539 19.33 34.38 15.64
C CYS A 539 18.46 33.40 16.44
N GLU A 540 17.93 32.35 15.81
CA GLU A 540 17.11 31.31 16.45
C GLU A 540 17.93 30.52 17.49
N ILE A 541 19.17 30.13 17.17
CA ILE A 541 20.09 29.44 18.09
C ILE A 541 20.46 30.33 19.29
N ARG A 542 20.71 31.62 19.03
CA ARG A 542 21.13 32.58 20.06
C ARG A 542 19.98 33.00 20.98
N SER A 543 18.77 33.15 20.45
CA SER A 543 17.59 33.67 21.17
C SER A 543 17.36 33.04 22.56
N PRO A 544 17.40 31.70 22.73
CA PRO A 544 17.23 31.08 24.05
C PRO A 544 18.49 31.16 24.94
N LEU A 545 19.64 31.64 24.44
CA LEU A 545 20.93 31.60 25.11
C LEU A 545 21.39 33.01 25.54
N THR A 546 20.92 33.44 26.71
CA THR A 546 21.26 34.76 27.30
C THR A 546 22.75 35.01 27.51
N ARG A 547 23.57 33.96 27.54
CA ARG A 547 25.04 34.05 27.71
C ARG A 547 25.79 34.50 26.45
N ILE A 548 25.21 34.31 25.25
CA ILE A 548 25.88 34.64 23.98
C ILE A 548 25.54 36.10 23.63
N LYS A 549 26.54 36.98 23.62
CA LYS A 549 26.35 38.42 23.36
C LYS A 549 26.16 38.69 21.87
N SER A 550 25.36 39.71 21.55
CA SER A 550 25.21 40.24 20.19
C SER A 550 26.36 41.19 19.83
N PRO A 551 26.83 41.22 18.55
CA PRO A 551 26.47 40.34 17.44
C PRO A 551 27.11 38.95 17.56
N TRP A 552 26.36 37.91 17.21
CA TRP A 552 26.87 36.53 17.10
C TRP A 552 26.09 35.78 16.02
N PRO A 553 26.77 35.22 14.99
CA PRO A 553 28.19 35.43 14.66
C PRO A 553 28.50 36.90 14.32
N THR A 554 29.78 37.25 14.18
CA THR A 554 30.15 38.57 13.63
C THR A 554 29.77 38.65 12.15
N ASP A 555 29.58 39.85 11.59
CA ASP A 555 29.25 39.97 10.16
C ASP A 555 30.38 39.44 9.25
N SER A 556 31.64 39.54 9.68
CA SER A 556 32.78 38.94 8.97
C SER A 556 32.75 37.41 8.99
N ASP A 557 32.42 36.81 10.13
CA ASP A 557 32.27 35.35 10.21
C ASP A 557 31.09 34.89 9.35
N LEU A 558 29.96 35.61 9.41
CA LEU A 558 28.80 35.31 8.58
C LEU A 558 29.14 35.37 7.09
N GLN A 559 29.86 36.41 6.65
CA GLN A 559 30.28 36.53 5.25
C GLN A 559 31.19 35.38 4.85
N LEU A 560 32.17 35.00 5.70
CA LEU A 560 33.03 33.85 5.45
C LEU A 560 32.22 32.55 5.29
N LEU A 561 31.19 32.33 6.11
CA LEU A 561 30.30 31.17 6.01
C LEU A 561 29.49 31.19 4.71
N VAL A 562 28.98 32.35 4.28
CA VAL A 562 28.25 32.53 3.01
C VAL A 562 29.16 32.22 1.81
N ASP A 563 30.36 32.78 1.82
CA ASP A 563 31.34 32.59 0.75
C ASP A 563 31.77 31.11 0.66
N THR A 564 31.94 30.45 1.81
CA THR A 564 32.29 29.03 1.88
C THR A 564 31.14 28.13 1.42
N ALA A 565 29.89 28.48 1.75
CA ALA A 565 28.71 27.72 1.32
C ALA A 565 28.60 27.70 -0.21
N ALA A 566 29.05 28.76 -0.90
CA ALA A 566 29.17 28.83 -2.35
C ALA A 566 27.92 28.33 -3.12
N GLY A 567 26.72 28.65 -2.62
CA GLY A 567 25.43 28.25 -3.22
C GLY A 567 24.82 26.95 -2.67
N LEU A 568 25.48 26.27 -1.73
CA LEU A 568 25.03 25.02 -1.12
C LEU A 568 24.25 25.29 0.17
N PHE A 569 22.92 25.33 0.06
CA PHE A 569 22.04 25.41 1.23
C PHE A 569 22.23 24.24 2.21
N ILE A 570 22.53 23.03 1.71
CA ILE A 570 22.81 21.90 2.60
C ILE A 570 24.01 22.17 3.50
N TRP A 571 25.03 22.90 3.02
CA TRP A 571 26.16 23.30 3.84
C TRP A 571 25.70 24.21 4.99
N ALA A 572 24.91 25.24 4.65
CA ALA A 572 24.34 26.18 5.61
C ALA A 572 23.44 25.49 6.65
N THR A 573 22.57 24.57 6.23
CA THR A 573 21.69 23.81 7.13
C THR A 573 22.49 22.87 8.03
N THR A 574 23.50 22.18 7.48
CA THR A 574 24.34 21.26 8.25
C THR A 574 25.15 22.00 9.32
N ILE A 575 25.68 23.20 9.05
CA ILE A 575 26.40 23.96 10.08
C ILE A 575 25.47 24.39 11.22
N LEU A 576 24.26 24.87 10.93
CA LEU A 576 23.32 25.31 11.96
C LEU A 576 22.93 24.14 12.87
N ARG A 577 22.56 23.00 12.28
CA ARG A 577 22.26 21.77 13.02
C ARG A 577 23.45 21.29 13.84
N HIS A 578 24.66 21.31 13.29
CA HIS A 578 25.85 20.93 14.03
C HIS A 578 26.05 21.84 15.25
N ILE A 579 25.88 23.15 15.08
CA ILE A 579 26.05 24.14 16.15
C ILE A 579 25.01 23.93 17.28
N GLU A 580 23.77 23.60 16.95
CA GLU A 580 22.68 23.33 17.89
C GLU A 580 22.93 22.14 18.83
N GLU A 581 23.65 21.12 18.37
CA GLU A 581 23.90 19.90 19.14
C GLU A 581 24.88 20.07 20.33
N GLY A 582 25.40 21.27 20.61
CA GLY A 582 26.37 21.45 21.69
C GLY A 582 26.58 22.90 22.08
N ASN A 583 27.80 23.23 22.54
CA ASN A 583 28.14 24.62 22.82
C ASN A 583 28.28 25.39 21.48
N PRO A 584 27.39 26.36 21.19
CA PRO A 584 27.35 26.98 19.87
C PRO A 584 28.62 27.75 19.52
N GLU A 585 29.19 28.48 20.48
CA GLU A 585 30.43 29.25 20.29
C GLU A 585 31.61 28.33 19.97
N LYS A 586 31.79 27.24 20.72
CA LYS A 586 32.87 26.28 20.46
C LYS A 586 32.75 25.61 19.10
N ARG A 587 31.53 25.24 18.69
CA ARG A 587 31.28 24.59 17.41
C ARG A 587 31.44 25.53 16.23
N LEU A 588 30.93 26.76 16.34
CA LEU A 588 31.18 27.80 15.34
C LEU A 588 32.68 28.06 15.17
N ASN A 589 33.42 28.24 16.28
CA ASN A 589 34.87 28.44 16.24
C ASN A 589 35.60 27.26 15.59
N SER A 590 35.17 26.02 15.86
CA SER A 590 35.74 24.83 15.22
C SER A 590 35.51 24.81 13.71
N ILE A 591 34.33 25.23 13.24
CA ILE A 591 34.01 25.32 11.81
C ILE A 591 34.89 26.40 11.15
N LEU A 592 34.95 27.60 11.74
CA LEU A 592 35.77 28.70 11.22
C LEU A 592 37.25 28.33 11.15
N GLN A 593 37.78 27.67 12.18
CA GLN A 593 39.15 27.15 12.17
C GLN A 593 39.36 26.11 11.06
N GLY A 594 38.40 25.20 10.87
CA GLY A 594 38.45 24.19 9.79
C GLY A 594 38.55 24.85 8.41
N ILE A 595 37.72 25.87 8.15
CA ILE A 595 37.71 26.66 6.91
C ILE A 595 39.09 27.31 6.68
N CYS A 596 39.63 27.98 7.69
CA CYS A 596 40.92 28.68 7.59
C CYS A 596 42.13 27.73 7.44
N SER A 597 42.08 26.53 8.01
CA SER A 597 43.23 25.62 8.08
C SER A 597 43.48 24.84 6.79
N GLN A 598 42.42 24.50 6.04
CA GLN A 598 42.53 23.64 4.86
C GLN A 598 42.51 24.43 3.54
N GLY A 599 42.14 25.72 3.59
CA GLY A 599 41.98 26.57 2.41
C GLY A 599 40.83 26.12 1.48
N MET A 600 40.53 26.91 0.45
CA MET A 600 39.45 26.65 -0.53
C MET A 600 39.78 25.52 -1.54
N VAL A 601 40.67 24.58 -1.20
CA VAL A 601 41.19 23.56 -2.15
C VAL A 601 40.30 22.32 -2.23
N LEU A 602 39.54 22.04 -1.16
CA LEU A 602 38.61 20.90 -1.06
C LEU A 602 37.17 21.34 -1.31
N ASP A 603 36.32 20.39 -1.74
CA ASP A 603 34.87 20.60 -1.82
C ASP A 603 34.33 21.04 -0.43
N PRO A 604 33.64 22.18 -0.32
CA PRO A 604 33.16 22.71 0.96
C PRO A 604 32.32 21.73 1.78
N LEU A 605 31.57 20.83 1.12
CA LEU A 605 30.78 19.81 1.82
C LEU A 605 31.63 18.67 2.34
N VAL A 606 32.63 18.25 1.58
CA VAL A 606 33.60 17.23 2.00
C VAL A 606 34.32 17.71 3.26
N GLN A 607 34.85 18.93 3.22
CA GLN A 607 35.50 19.57 4.36
C GLN A 607 34.56 19.65 5.59
N LEU A 608 33.32 20.05 5.39
CA LEU A 608 32.34 20.15 6.48
C LEU A 608 32.06 18.77 7.10
N TYR A 609 31.82 17.74 6.28
CA TYR A 609 31.57 16.40 6.79
C TYR A 609 32.77 15.82 7.53
N GLU A 610 33.99 16.01 7.03
CA GLU A 610 35.19 15.60 7.74
C GLU A 610 35.35 16.33 9.07
N THR A 611 35.14 17.65 9.09
CA THR A 611 35.19 18.45 10.33
C THR A 611 34.19 17.95 11.36
N ILE A 612 32.96 17.63 10.94
CA ILE A 612 31.93 17.09 11.83
C ILE A 612 32.33 15.70 12.32
N LEU A 613 32.72 14.79 11.43
CA LEU A 613 33.08 13.42 11.81
C LEU A 613 34.30 13.39 12.75
N ASP A 614 35.30 14.22 12.52
CA ASP A 614 36.48 14.36 13.38
C ASP A 614 36.15 14.89 14.77
N SER A 615 35.16 15.78 14.87
CA SER A 615 34.69 16.27 16.16
C SER A 615 33.99 15.16 16.98
N LYS A 616 33.39 14.17 16.31
CA LYS A 616 32.51 13.13 16.91
C LYS A 616 33.19 11.78 17.14
N PHE A 617 34.12 11.41 16.27
CA PHE A 617 34.76 10.09 16.22
C PHE A 617 36.28 10.25 16.16
N LYS A 618 36.92 10.23 17.34
CA LYS A 618 38.37 10.50 17.47
C LYS A 618 39.20 9.22 17.48
N GLN A 619 38.65 8.15 18.06
CA GLN A 619 39.37 6.91 18.27
C GLN A 619 39.14 5.94 17.10
N PRO A 620 40.16 5.16 16.68
CA PRO A 620 40.02 4.20 15.58
C PRO A 620 38.85 3.22 15.77
N GLY A 621 38.58 2.78 17.00
CA GLY A 621 37.42 1.93 17.32
C GLY A 621 36.09 2.62 17.01
N GLN A 622 35.92 3.86 17.47
CA GLN A 622 34.71 4.65 17.23
C GLN A 622 34.46 4.90 15.73
N ILE A 623 35.53 5.14 14.97
CA ILE A 623 35.45 5.35 13.52
C ILE A 623 35.00 4.07 12.82
N ARG A 624 35.58 2.92 13.21
CA ARG A 624 35.19 1.62 12.68
C ARG A 624 33.72 1.31 12.95
N ASP A 625 33.24 1.62 14.15
CA ASP A 625 31.86 1.33 14.55
C ASP A 625 30.88 2.29 13.84
N PHE A 626 31.25 3.55 13.67
CA PHE A 626 30.54 4.49 12.79
C PHE A 626 30.42 3.96 11.36
N VAL A 627 31.53 3.51 10.75
CA VAL A 627 31.53 3.00 9.36
C VAL A 627 30.61 1.79 9.21
N ARG A 628 30.52 0.93 10.23
CA ARG A 628 29.59 -0.21 10.24
C ARG A 628 28.14 0.23 10.27
N VAL A 629 27.80 1.13 11.20
CA VAL A 629 26.44 1.67 11.36
C VAL A 629 26.01 2.42 10.08
N ALA A 630 26.81 3.39 9.64
CA ALA A 630 26.51 4.18 8.46
C ALA A 630 26.49 3.32 7.19
N GLY A 631 27.45 2.39 7.04
CA GLY A 631 27.50 1.46 5.92
C GLY A 631 26.27 0.57 5.84
N THR A 632 25.78 0.07 6.97
CA THR A 632 24.58 -0.78 7.01
C THR A 632 23.33 0.00 6.62
N ILE A 633 23.16 1.23 7.11
CA ILE A 633 22.06 2.12 6.69
C ILE A 633 22.13 2.38 5.18
N ILE A 634 23.32 2.63 4.63
CA ILE A 634 23.52 2.84 3.19
C ILE A 634 23.18 1.58 2.37
N ALA A 635 23.53 0.40 2.89
CA ALA A 635 23.40 -0.86 2.17
C ALA A 635 21.99 -1.43 2.15
N ALA A 636 21.22 -1.17 3.22
CA ALA A 636 19.86 -1.65 3.39
C ALA A 636 18.94 -1.24 2.23
N GLN A 637 19.20 -0.11 1.57
CA GLN A 637 18.44 0.45 0.45
C GLN A 637 16.97 0.80 0.77
N THR A 638 16.46 0.37 1.93
CA THR A 638 15.18 0.77 2.53
C THR A 638 15.43 1.41 3.90
N PRO A 639 14.57 2.35 4.34
CA PRO A 639 14.70 2.95 5.66
C PRO A 639 14.65 1.90 6.77
N LEU A 640 15.61 1.95 7.70
CA LEU A 640 15.69 1.03 8.85
C LEU A 640 15.23 1.73 10.12
N SER A 641 14.41 1.07 10.94
CA SER A 641 14.23 1.49 12.33
C SER A 641 15.51 1.25 13.14
N LEU A 642 15.64 1.91 14.29
CA LEU A 642 16.76 1.66 15.21
C LEU A 642 16.79 0.18 15.63
N ASP A 643 15.64 -0.41 15.94
CA ASP A 643 15.53 -1.81 16.33
C ASP A 643 15.98 -2.76 15.22
N ASN A 644 15.56 -2.52 13.98
CA ASN A 644 15.97 -3.34 12.83
C ASN A 644 17.48 -3.21 12.58
N LEU A 645 18.03 -2.01 12.74
CA LEU A 645 19.47 -1.81 12.62
C LEU A 645 20.25 -2.56 13.71
N VAL A 646 19.75 -2.55 14.94
CA VAL A 646 20.31 -3.33 16.05
C VAL A 646 20.22 -4.81 15.75
N GLU A 647 19.07 -5.32 15.30
CA GLU A 647 18.89 -6.73 14.94
C GLU A 647 19.80 -7.15 13.77
N LEU A 648 20.00 -6.28 12.78
CA LEU A 648 20.91 -6.56 11.67
C LEU A 648 22.37 -6.58 12.12
N LEU A 649 22.73 -5.75 13.11
CA LEU A 649 24.11 -5.63 13.58
C LEU A 649 24.46 -6.59 14.74
N SER A 650 23.47 -7.10 15.47
CA SER A 650 23.65 -7.97 16.65
C SER A 650 24.27 -9.36 16.38
N PRO A 651 23.94 -10.08 15.28
CA PRO A 651 24.43 -11.43 15.03
C PRO A 651 25.90 -11.48 14.66
N LEU A 652 26.47 -10.34 14.26
CA LEU A 652 27.83 -10.34 13.80
C LEU A 652 28.80 -10.09 14.97
N THR A 653 30.02 -10.59 14.83
CA THR A 653 31.05 -10.75 15.88
C THR A 653 31.62 -9.46 16.48
N TRP A 654 30.97 -8.31 16.32
CA TRP A 654 31.60 -7.00 16.51
C TRP A 654 31.23 -6.23 17.78
N SER A 655 30.52 -6.85 18.72
CA SER A 655 30.28 -6.32 20.07
C SER A 655 29.68 -4.90 20.10
N LEU A 656 28.75 -4.56 19.20
CA LEU A 656 27.96 -3.33 19.30
C LEU A 656 26.61 -3.66 19.91
N ASP A 657 26.31 -3.07 21.06
CA ASP A 657 24.98 -3.18 21.66
C ASP A 657 24.04 -2.06 21.20
N HIS A 658 22.78 -2.12 21.65
CA HIS A 658 21.78 -1.11 21.34
C HIS A 658 22.26 0.30 21.73
N THR A 659 22.91 0.45 22.89
CA THR A 659 23.38 1.74 23.41
C THR A 659 24.48 2.32 22.53
N ASP A 660 25.39 1.48 22.03
CA ASP A 660 26.47 1.90 21.14
C ASP A 660 25.91 2.43 19.81
N ILE A 661 24.96 1.70 19.21
CA ILE A 661 24.34 2.06 17.93
C ILE A 661 23.52 3.35 18.10
N GLU A 662 22.72 3.44 19.16
CA GLU A 662 21.95 4.64 19.49
C GLU A 662 22.89 5.84 19.73
N THR A 663 24.00 5.64 20.43
CA THR A 663 25.01 6.69 20.67
C THR A 663 25.63 7.18 19.35
N ILE A 664 25.92 6.29 18.41
CA ILE A 664 26.44 6.66 17.09
C ILE A 664 25.37 7.45 16.31
N CYS A 665 24.12 6.99 16.29
CA CYS A 665 23.02 7.70 15.62
C CYS A 665 22.80 9.10 16.24
N ASN A 666 22.83 9.19 17.58
CA ASN A 666 22.71 10.46 18.30
C ASN A 666 23.86 11.42 18.02
N LYS A 667 25.09 10.92 17.81
CA LYS A 667 26.23 11.75 17.40
C LYS A 667 26.07 12.33 16.00
N LEU A 668 25.25 11.70 15.15
CA LEU A 668 25.00 12.04 13.76
C LEU A 668 23.71 12.86 13.55
N ARG A 669 23.02 13.36 14.57
CA ARG A 669 21.73 14.09 14.41
C ARG A 669 21.73 15.27 13.44
N SER A 670 22.88 15.89 13.19
CA SER A 670 23.06 16.95 12.19
C SER A 670 23.11 16.44 10.75
N LEU A 671 23.24 15.12 10.57
CA LEU A 671 23.41 14.41 9.30
C LEU A 671 22.40 13.25 9.13
N LEU A 672 21.77 12.79 10.20
CA LEU A 672 20.86 11.65 10.27
C LEU A 672 19.58 12.04 11.02
N ASP A 673 18.42 11.78 10.42
CA ASP A 673 17.13 11.79 11.08
C ASP A 673 17.00 10.51 11.92
N THR A 674 16.69 10.68 13.21
CA THR A 674 16.54 9.58 14.17
C THR A 674 15.09 9.46 14.64
N GLY A 675 14.13 9.75 13.75
CA GLY A 675 12.69 9.53 13.96
C GLY A 675 12.32 8.04 14.04
N SER A 676 11.19 7.64 13.45
CA SER A 676 10.79 6.22 13.40
C SER A 676 11.76 5.39 12.54
N ASP A 677 12.19 5.96 11.42
CA ASP A 677 13.16 5.36 10.53
C ASP A 677 14.41 6.24 10.45
N LEU A 678 15.56 5.58 10.43
CA LEU A 678 16.87 6.20 10.28
C LEU A 678 17.09 6.59 8.83
N ARG A 679 17.23 7.89 8.55
CA ARG A 679 17.45 8.42 7.20
C ARG A 679 18.50 9.51 7.20
N PHE A 680 19.43 9.47 6.26
CA PHE A 680 20.37 10.58 6.13
C PHE A 680 19.63 11.83 5.66
N LEU A 681 19.89 12.96 6.31
CA LEU A 681 19.15 14.20 6.08
C LEU A 681 19.34 14.75 4.66
N HIS A 682 20.40 14.32 3.96
CA HIS A 682 20.62 14.63 2.57
C HIS A 682 21.55 13.59 1.91
N GLN A 683 21.27 13.27 0.64
CA GLN A 683 21.99 12.24 -0.12
C GLN A 683 23.48 12.55 -0.34
N SER A 684 23.89 13.82 -0.28
CA SER A 684 25.31 14.19 -0.42
C SER A 684 26.20 13.54 0.65
N PHE A 685 25.66 13.20 1.83
CA PHE A 685 26.45 12.58 2.89
C PHE A 685 26.76 11.09 2.62
N PRO A 686 25.77 10.22 2.31
CA PRO A 686 26.04 8.88 1.78
C PRO A 686 26.95 8.88 0.55
N ASP A 687 26.70 9.77 -0.41
CA ASP A 687 27.53 9.89 -1.62
C ASP A 687 29.00 10.21 -1.26
N PHE A 688 29.22 11.09 -0.27
CA PHE A 688 30.55 11.39 0.26
C PHE A 688 31.22 10.14 0.85
N LEU A 689 30.53 9.42 1.75
CA LEU A 689 31.09 8.23 2.41
C LEU A 689 31.50 7.13 1.41
N ILE A 690 30.73 6.96 0.33
CA ILE A 690 30.99 5.95 -0.71
C ILE A 690 32.12 6.39 -1.66
N LYS A 691 32.19 7.69 -2.01
CA LYS A 691 33.16 8.21 -3.00
C LYS A 691 34.55 8.49 -2.42
N LEU A 692 34.69 8.48 -1.09
CA LEU A 692 35.99 8.58 -0.45
C LEU A 692 36.96 7.49 -0.97
N PRO A 693 38.28 7.78 -1.06
CA PRO A 693 39.29 6.78 -1.40
C PRO A 693 39.21 5.56 -0.47
N SER A 694 39.48 4.35 -0.99
CA SER A 694 39.32 3.11 -0.21
C SER A 694 40.23 3.02 1.03
N ASN A 695 41.30 3.80 1.08
CA ASN A 695 42.20 3.93 2.23
C ASN A 695 41.77 5.02 3.22
N HIS A 696 40.70 5.77 2.94
CA HIS A 696 40.20 6.81 3.83
C HIS A 696 39.47 6.20 5.02
N ARG A 697 39.74 6.72 6.22
CA ARG A 697 39.22 6.18 7.50
C ARG A 697 37.69 6.17 7.63
N PHE A 698 36.99 7.04 6.90
CA PHE A 698 35.53 7.12 6.89
C PHE A 698 34.88 6.46 5.65
N HIS A 699 35.66 5.81 4.79
CA HIS A 699 35.13 5.19 3.57
C HIS A 699 34.17 4.03 3.90
N CYS A 700 32.98 4.05 3.28
CA CYS A 700 32.01 2.97 3.35
C CYS A 700 32.04 2.15 2.05
N ASN A 701 32.56 0.93 2.12
CA ASN A 701 32.72 0.08 0.94
C ASN A 701 31.41 -0.61 0.55
N LYS A 702 30.88 -0.27 -0.63
CA LYS A 702 29.65 -0.84 -1.21
C LYS A 702 29.74 -2.36 -1.48
N SER A 703 30.94 -2.93 -1.65
CA SER A 703 31.12 -4.36 -1.95
C SER A 703 31.30 -5.28 -0.73
N ASN A 704 31.55 -4.73 0.46
CA ASN A 704 31.62 -5.49 1.71
C ASN A 704 30.27 -5.54 2.48
N LEU A 705 29.21 -4.99 1.87
CA LEU A 705 27.91 -4.77 2.48
C LEU A 705 26.76 -5.48 1.74
N ARG A 706 27.09 -6.47 0.90
CA ARG A 706 26.13 -7.41 0.28
C ARG A 706 26.36 -8.82 0.77
#